data_AF-A0A956PUY4-F1
#
_entry.id   AF-A0A956PUY4-F1
#
_cell.length_a   1.000
_cell.length_b   1.000
_cell.length_c   1.000
_cell.angle_alpha   90.00
_cell.angle_beta   90.00
_cell.angle_gamma   90.00
#
_symmetry.space_group_name_H-M   'P 1'
#
loop_
_entity.id
_entity.type
_entity.pdbx_description
1 polymer ?
#
loop_
_entity_poly.entity_id
_entity_poly.type
_entity_poly.pdbx_seq_one_letter_code
_entity_poly.pdbx_strand_id
1 'polypeptide(L)'
;MKSFSAFICLGVLAAGVSADGHKPVVEAVSLVTSTASTTDPHDRNTHQGVHGKTHVQQPTGQPVVLGPFPGRDKQDLDSFWPELEPRRAYRLFKELGQPIPTDLARQFNHGLEATPWVESDRTAGNSPATALPIPDTSIGANFSDQDDTSSRSNYLADMPWGETGNGCDYTGDFAANDAWYVFTLDTQTQVYAGLCSDTFDYDTRLGIFSPNLEQVAGNDDNCDLEDLQSSLVCCLDPGTYYIVVDGYSTYSGEYELTVSFDACDFGPTPVAGGPDAFGYSWRSSDHPDGPSYSWQDTAEGTEIVLGDDAYTETPIDLPFDFLFYGTLYSQLYVGSNGILGFAAVDMDALTNTALPSSGTPDNLIAPFWDDLDPSAGGTITYLNEDWLGRVIVSYEDVMAYSGDVPLSFQVILMEGGDILLQYANLDENDLESATVGIENADGSVGMQCNLNGDGVNLADETCIRFNAPRATSGVDDATGYSWAHSDAVNGPAWEWVDISSETNLQITGDDDTETVILPWGFPYFGIDYVNVLVCSNGWLGFDVNSEAEYSNQSIPTAGDPDNAIFPFWEDLYPPSEDGAIYFWDDTANDRAIFQWDYISHIDIESEHVSFQVILYRSGDIVFQYGEMAESLLANATVGLENGDGSVGLQLLYNGSGIPLGSHQAVRLLAPHARPTRGSGDGYAWTNSLDATGPSHVWELITETGTALDLPSDDSQTAVTLPFPFPFFGSEYTALRVCSNGWLSFDETNSTDYNNQAIPTVGNVDNAIFPLWDDLDPEESDGAVYVQTDFGDGVDMAVFQWTDYPHHVTGGPYTFQVVLFPDGEILFHYIDMDDESLGSISVGVEGPGGTEGLEVNFDGTGSWITTGLTVSIQPVTTDVETPAVRPVSLELADAFPNPFNPRTTIGFSLAQAGPVQLRVYDIAGRLVSTLIDQPLGAGQHQARF
;
A
#
# COMPACT_ATOMS: atom_id res chain seq x y z
N MET A 1 -11.96 -37.78 41.88
CA MET A 1 -12.86 -38.96 41.75
C MET A 1 -14.31 -38.48 41.58
N LYS A 2 -15.03 -39.00 40.58
CA LYS A 2 -16.51 -39.06 40.44
C LYS A 2 -17.43 -38.04 41.19
N SER A 3 -18.07 -37.16 40.39
CA SER A 3 -19.53 -37.21 40.12
C SER A 3 -20.53 -36.29 40.89
N PHE A 4 -21.19 -35.39 40.14
CA PHE A 4 -22.63 -35.00 40.19
C PHE A 4 -23.25 -34.31 41.44
N SER A 5 -23.80 -33.08 41.28
CA SER A 5 -25.27 -32.80 41.24
C SER A 5 -25.72 -31.36 41.61
N ALA A 6 -26.17 -30.59 40.61
CA ALA A 6 -27.54 -30.07 40.43
C ALA A 6 -28.39 -29.42 41.58
N PHE A 7 -28.92 -28.23 41.25
CA PHE A 7 -30.27 -27.66 41.53
C PHE A 7 -30.74 -27.23 42.96
N ILE A 8 -31.19 -25.95 43.06
CA ILE A 8 -32.22 -25.43 43.98
C ILE A 8 -33.11 -24.40 43.23
N CYS A 9 -34.39 -24.21 43.63
CA CYS A 9 -35.36 -23.27 43.05
C CYS A 9 -36.22 -22.54 44.13
N LEU A 10 -37.20 -21.71 43.71
CA LEU A 10 -38.12 -20.83 44.48
C LEU A 10 -37.47 -19.50 44.98
N GLY A 11 -38.16 -18.37 45.26
CA GLY A 11 -39.60 -17.96 45.24
C GLY A 11 -39.89 -16.90 46.34
N VAL A 12 -40.99 -16.10 46.42
CA VAL A 12 -42.27 -15.92 45.68
C VAL A 12 -42.86 -14.48 45.95
N LEU A 13 -43.54 -13.88 44.95
CA LEU A 13 -44.52 -12.75 44.91
C LEU A 13 -44.85 -11.85 46.14
N ALA A 14 -45.04 -10.54 45.84
CA ALA A 14 -45.99 -9.61 46.50
C ALA A 14 -46.54 -8.58 45.46
N ALA A 15 -47.66 -7.87 45.70
CA ALA A 15 -48.38 -7.11 44.64
C ALA A 15 -49.29 -5.94 45.09
N GLY A 16 -49.61 -5.02 44.15
CA GLY A 16 -50.72 -4.03 44.23
C GLY A 16 -50.36 -2.58 43.86
N VAL A 17 -51.22 -1.67 43.35
CA VAL A 17 -52.65 -1.68 42.89
C VAL A 17 -52.92 -0.39 42.04
N SER A 18 -53.83 -0.43 41.04
CA SER A 18 -54.55 0.72 40.39
C SER A 18 -53.77 1.63 39.40
N ALA A 19 -54.33 2.17 38.31
CA ALA A 19 -55.54 1.84 37.51
C ALA A 19 -55.54 2.55 36.13
N ASP A 20 -56.50 2.17 35.28
CA ASP A 20 -56.99 2.81 34.03
C ASP A 20 -56.06 2.86 32.79
N GLY A 21 -56.56 2.72 31.55
CA GLY A 21 -57.89 2.20 31.19
C GLY A 21 -58.43 2.54 29.78
N HIS A 22 -58.14 1.75 28.75
CA HIS A 22 -59.08 1.39 27.65
C HIS A 22 -58.53 0.28 26.71
N LYS A 23 -59.40 -0.23 25.82
CA LYS A 23 -59.27 -1.39 24.91
C LYS A 23 -60.19 -1.16 23.68
N PRO A 24 -60.23 -2.04 22.65
CA PRO A 24 -59.16 -2.56 21.80
C PRO A 24 -59.62 -2.56 20.29
N VAL A 25 -59.23 -3.60 19.54
CA VAL A 25 -59.72 -4.13 18.23
C VAL A 25 -58.66 -3.96 17.12
N VAL A 26 -57.92 -4.96 16.61
CA VAL A 26 -58.02 -6.45 16.43
C VAL A 26 -58.38 -6.86 14.99
N GLU A 27 -57.73 -7.96 14.56
CA GLU A 27 -57.96 -8.80 13.37
C GLU A 27 -57.44 -8.30 11.99
N ALA A 28 -56.30 -8.86 11.59
CA ALA A 28 -55.96 -9.18 10.20
C ALA A 28 -56.67 -10.48 9.75
N VAL A 29 -56.73 -10.78 8.44
CA VAL A 29 -56.92 -12.16 7.92
C VAL A 29 -56.40 -12.30 6.48
N SER A 30 -55.62 -13.37 6.27
CA SER A 30 -55.42 -14.21 5.06
C SER A 30 -55.23 -13.65 3.65
N LEU A 31 -54.22 -14.25 2.99
CA LEU A 31 -54.05 -14.48 1.54
C LEU A 31 -55.32 -14.93 0.80
N VAL A 32 -55.32 -14.76 -0.54
CA VAL A 32 -55.43 -15.88 -1.51
C VAL A 32 -54.81 -15.50 -2.86
N THR A 33 -54.33 -16.49 -3.63
CA THR A 33 -53.58 -16.38 -4.89
C THR A 33 -54.47 -16.29 -6.15
N SER A 34 -53.87 -15.91 -7.30
CA SER A 34 -54.11 -16.59 -8.60
C SER A 34 -53.10 -16.14 -9.67
N THR A 35 -52.95 -16.96 -10.72
CA THR A 35 -52.00 -16.81 -11.84
C THR A 35 -52.70 -16.45 -13.16
N ALA A 36 -51.98 -15.89 -14.14
CA ALA A 36 -51.90 -16.36 -15.54
C ALA A 36 -51.24 -15.33 -16.49
N SER A 37 -50.61 -15.86 -17.55
CA SER A 37 -49.94 -15.12 -18.64
C SER A 37 -50.84 -14.89 -19.87
N THR A 38 -50.42 -14.02 -20.83
CA THR A 38 -50.14 -14.36 -22.26
C THR A 38 -50.13 -13.16 -23.24
N THR A 39 -49.48 -13.35 -24.40
CA THR A 39 -49.61 -12.69 -25.73
C THR A 39 -48.93 -11.35 -26.06
N ASP A 40 -48.47 -11.32 -27.33
CA ASP A 40 -47.89 -10.24 -28.18
C ASP A 40 -48.55 -10.42 -29.61
N PRO A 41 -48.06 -10.06 -30.84
CA PRO A 41 -46.84 -9.34 -31.26
C PRO A 41 -46.94 -8.32 -32.45
N HIS A 42 -45.78 -7.71 -32.77
CA HIS A 42 -45.43 -6.94 -33.98
C HIS A 42 -46.03 -5.50 -34.09
N ASP A 43 -45.56 -4.55 -34.94
CA ASP A 43 -44.68 -4.65 -36.13
C ASP A 43 -43.94 -3.32 -36.51
N ARG A 44 -42.67 -3.43 -36.96
CA ARG A 44 -41.93 -2.70 -38.03
C ARG A 44 -41.81 -1.15 -38.20
N ASN A 45 -40.53 -0.76 -38.48
CA ASN A 45 -40.00 0.17 -39.53
C ASN A 45 -40.16 1.71 -39.43
N THR A 46 -39.03 2.46 -39.52
CA THR A 46 -38.50 3.11 -40.77
C THR A 46 -37.22 3.96 -40.57
N HIS A 47 -36.43 4.16 -41.64
CA HIS A 47 -35.18 4.97 -41.66
C HIS A 47 -35.39 6.50 -41.68
N GLN A 48 -34.38 7.29 -41.28
CA GLN A 48 -33.57 8.15 -42.19
C GLN A 48 -32.40 8.88 -41.48
N GLY A 49 -31.32 9.20 -42.22
CA GLY A 49 -30.15 9.96 -41.74
C GLY A 49 -29.75 11.12 -42.67
N VAL A 50 -28.81 11.99 -42.24
CA VAL A 50 -28.34 13.20 -42.96
C VAL A 50 -26.83 13.41 -42.76
N HIS A 51 -26.12 14.00 -43.75
CA HIS A 51 -24.63 14.05 -43.82
C HIS A 51 -23.96 15.41 -43.50
N GLY A 52 -22.78 15.35 -42.86
CA GLY A 52 -21.56 16.13 -43.22
C GLY A 52 -21.29 17.49 -42.54
N LYS A 53 -20.07 18.07 -42.60
CA LYS A 53 -18.79 17.60 -43.22
C LYS A 53 -17.57 18.52 -42.90
N THR A 54 -16.34 17.96 -42.78
CA THR A 54 -14.97 18.59 -42.97
C THR A 54 -14.51 19.74 -42.03
N HIS A 55 -13.22 20.05 -41.77
CA HIS A 55 -11.85 19.64 -42.25
C HIS A 55 -10.84 19.75 -41.07
N VAL A 56 -9.91 18.82 -40.77
CA VAL A 56 -8.58 18.45 -41.39
C VAL A 56 -7.36 19.35 -41.05
N GLN A 57 -6.34 18.75 -40.40
CA GLN A 57 -4.89 18.89 -40.70
C GLN A 57 -4.16 17.53 -40.50
N GLN A 58 -2.96 17.41 -41.09
CA GLN A 58 -2.00 16.28 -41.16
C GLN A 58 -0.60 16.89 -41.48
N PRO A 59 0.56 16.18 -41.43
CA PRO A 59 0.83 14.73 -41.33
C PRO A 59 1.75 14.39 -40.10
N THR A 60 2.52 13.30 -39.94
CA THR A 60 3.05 12.23 -40.83
C THR A 60 3.47 10.98 -40.03
N GLY A 61 3.49 9.79 -40.66
CA GLY A 61 4.08 8.55 -40.14
C GLY A 61 3.99 7.42 -41.19
N GLN A 62 4.74 6.32 -41.04
CA GLN A 62 4.55 5.10 -41.83
C GLN A 62 3.57 4.15 -41.10
N PRO A 63 2.65 3.47 -41.80
CA PRO A 63 1.66 2.60 -41.16
C PRO A 63 2.16 1.16 -41.00
N VAL A 64 1.73 0.50 -39.92
CA VAL A 64 1.60 -0.97 -39.88
C VAL A 64 0.53 -1.37 -40.90
N VAL A 65 0.74 -2.45 -41.64
CA VAL A 65 -0.21 -2.93 -42.65
C VAL A 65 -0.73 -4.30 -42.24
N LEU A 66 -1.68 -4.30 -41.29
CA LEU A 66 -2.58 -5.43 -41.11
C LEU A 66 -3.42 -5.56 -42.38
N GLY A 67 -3.31 -6.70 -43.05
CA GLY A 67 -3.98 -6.96 -44.31
C GLY A 67 -4.32 -8.44 -44.43
N PRO A 68 -5.62 -8.80 -44.54
CA PRO A 68 -5.99 -10.19 -44.75
C PRO A 68 -5.43 -10.68 -46.09
N PHE A 69 -4.99 -11.95 -46.14
CA PHE A 69 -4.57 -12.63 -47.35
C PHE A 69 -5.71 -13.49 -47.92
N PRO A 70 -6.66 -12.93 -48.70
CA PRO A 70 -7.63 -13.76 -49.42
C PRO A 70 -6.86 -14.65 -50.41
N GLY A 71 -7.00 -15.96 -50.23
CA GLY A 71 -6.09 -16.99 -50.76
C GLY A 71 -5.66 -16.79 -52.22
N ARG A 72 -4.34 -16.88 -52.45
CA ARG A 72 -3.74 -16.83 -53.79
C ARG A 72 -2.79 -17.98 -54.05
N ASP A 73 -2.70 -18.30 -55.34
CA ASP A 73 -2.14 -19.53 -55.87
C ASP A 73 -0.61 -19.66 -55.67
N LYS A 74 -0.13 -20.90 -55.58
CA LYS A 74 1.16 -21.31 -55.01
C LYS A 74 2.42 -20.91 -55.81
N GLN A 75 2.32 -20.07 -56.84
CA GLN A 75 3.37 -19.96 -57.88
C GLN A 75 4.43 -18.85 -57.71
N ASP A 76 4.26 -17.88 -56.81
CA ASP A 76 5.23 -16.78 -56.66
C ASP A 76 6.24 -16.96 -55.49
N LEU A 77 5.93 -17.79 -54.48
CA LEU A 77 6.77 -17.96 -53.28
C LEU A 77 8.02 -18.86 -53.47
N ASP A 78 8.01 -19.79 -54.43
CA ASP A 78 9.15 -20.69 -54.74
C ASP A 78 10.40 -19.96 -55.29
N SER A 79 10.40 -18.62 -55.32
CA SER A 79 11.44 -17.79 -55.94
C SER A 79 12.44 -17.15 -54.96
N PHE A 80 12.26 -17.30 -53.64
CA PHE A 80 13.03 -16.60 -52.61
C PHE A 80 13.75 -17.49 -51.57
N TRP A 81 14.32 -18.63 -51.98
CA TRP A 81 15.10 -19.49 -51.07
C TRP A 81 16.43 -20.02 -51.64
N PRO A 82 17.57 -19.55 -51.09
CA PRO A 82 18.85 -20.23 -51.18
C PRO A 82 19.49 -20.52 -49.79
N GLU A 83 19.54 -21.80 -49.43
CA GLU A 83 20.56 -22.43 -48.56
C GLU A 83 20.79 -21.84 -47.14
N LEU A 84 19.93 -22.20 -46.18
CA LEU A 84 20.09 -21.88 -44.74
C LEU A 84 20.87 -22.94 -43.91
N GLU A 85 21.84 -23.64 -44.51
CA GLU A 85 22.73 -24.61 -43.83
C GLU A 85 24.29 -24.37 -43.89
N PRO A 86 24.85 -23.16 -44.13
CA PRO A 86 26.31 -22.95 -43.98
C PRO A 86 26.82 -22.88 -42.52
N ARG A 87 25.99 -22.38 -41.58
CA ARG A 87 26.47 -21.94 -40.25
C ARG A 87 26.59 -23.07 -39.22
N ARG A 88 25.66 -24.04 -39.18
CA ARG A 88 25.73 -25.20 -38.27
C ARG A 88 26.93 -26.09 -38.63
N ALA A 89 27.12 -26.41 -39.92
CA ALA A 89 28.25 -27.20 -40.39
C ALA A 89 29.63 -26.63 -39.99
N TYR A 90 29.82 -25.30 -40.05
CA TYR A 90 31.11 -24.67 -39.71
C TYR A 90 31.46 -24.77 -38.21
N ARG A 91 30.47 -24.70 -37.31
CA ARG A 91 30.69 -24.98 -35.87
C ARG A 91 31.07 -26.44 -35.64
N LEU A 92 30.30 -27.37 -36.20
CA LEU A 92 30.47 -28.81 -36.01
C LEU A 92 31.87 -29.31 -36.44
N PHE A 93 32.42 -28.84 -37.56
CA PHE A 93 33.79 -29.20 -37.98
C PHE A 93 34.88 -28.64 -37.04
N LYS A 94 34.62 -27.48 -36.41
CA LYS A 94 35.55 -26.81 -35.48
C LYS A 94 35.55 -27.51 -34.11
N GLU A 95 34.39 -27.92 -33.62
CA GLU A 95 34.22 -28.66 -32.36
C GLU A 95 34.75 -30.10 -32.46
N LEU A 96 34.54 -30.79 -33.59
CA LEU A 96 35.05 -32.15 -33.82
C LEU A 96 36.56 -32.21 -34.19
N GLY A 97 37.26 -31.08 -34.29
CA GLY A 97 38.69 -31.02 -34.60
C GLY A 97 39.10 -31.58 -35.97
N GLN A 98 38.15 -31.68 -36.91
CA GLN A 98 38.34 -32.29 -38.23
C GLN A 98 38.85 -31.25 -39.26
N PRO A 99 39.63 -31.64 -40.28
CA PRO A 99 40.03 -30.74 -41.35
C PRO A 99 38.83 -30.27 -42.19
N ILE A 100 38.61 -28.95 -42.27
CA ILE A 100 37.52 -28.36 -43.05
C ILE A 100 37.70 -28.66 -44.55
N PRO A 101 36.67 -29.15 -45.27
CA PRO A 101 36.73 -29.38 -46.72
C PRO A 101 37.12 -28.13 -47.53
N THR A 102 37.95 -28.31 -48.55
CA THR A 102 38.69 -27.22 -49.21
C THR A 102 37.82 -26.28 -50.06
N ASP A 103 36.58 -26.67 -50.37
CA ASP A 103 35.64 -25.84 -51.11
C ASP A 103 34.81 -24.94 -50.19
N LEU A 104 34.51 -25.38 -48.95
CA LEU A 104 33.83 -24.56 -47.93
C LEU A 104 34.70 -23.36 -47.50
N ALA A 105 36.01 -23.59 -47.37
CA ALA A 105 36.99 -22.56 -47.03
C ALA A 105 37.18 -21.47 -48.12
N ARG A 106 36.58 -21.62 -49.30
CA ARG A 106 36.78 -20.68 -50.43
C ARG A 106 35.77 -19.53 -50.47
N GLN A 107 34.63 -19.63 -49.77
CA GLN A 107 33.59 -18.59 -49.79
C GLN A 107 33.87 -17.41 -48.84
N PHE A 108 34.66 -17.59 -47.79
CA PHE A 108 34.84 -16.60 -46.71
C PHE A 108 36.12 -15.74 -46.80
N ASN A 109 36.82 -15.71 -47.94
CA ASN A 109 38.19 -15.17 -48.00
C ASN A 109 38.42 -14.12 -49.11
N HIS A 110 37.80 -12.95 -48.96
CA HIS A 110 38.18 -11.71 -49.64
C HIS A 110 38.06 -10.52 -48.68
N GLY A 111 39.16 -9.82 -48.44
CA GLY A 111 39.23 -8.70 -47.49
C GLY A 111 39.44 -7.32 -48.14
N LEU A 112 39.20 -6.30 -47.31
CA LEU A 112 39.62 -4.89 -47.35
C LEU A 112 40.59 -4.45 -48.47
N GLU A 113 40.24 -3.40 -49.22
CA GLU A 113 40.83 -2.03 -49.07
C GLU A 113 40.38 -1.01 -50.16
N ALA A 114 40.55 0.28 -49.84
CA ALA A 114 40.59 1.48 -50.70
C ALA A 114 39.29 2.24 -51.10
N THR A 115 39.43 3.58 -51.08
CA THR A 115 38.42 4.68 -51.14
C THR A 115 38.55 5.48 -52.48
N PRO A 116 38.04 6.73 -52.75
CA PRO A 116 37.29 7.72 -51.93
C PRO A 116 36.16 8.54 -52.63
N TRP A 117 35.67 9.61 -51.93
CA TRP A 117 34.84 10.80 -52.31
C TRP A 117 33.46 10.90 -51.60
N VAL A 118 32.90 12.08 -51.24
CA VAL A 118 33.37 13.24 -50.43
C VAL A 118 32.20 14.26 -50.24
N GLU A 119 32.00 14.76 -49.01
CA GLU A 119 31.16 15.93 -48.60
C GLU A 119 29.62 15.89 -48.89
N SER A 120 28.73 16.58 -48.16
CA SER A 120 28.86 17.64 -47.11
C SER A 120 27.72 17.68 -46.07
N ASP A 121 28.03 18.27 -44.89
CA ASP A 121 27.18 19.07 -43.98
C ASP A 121 26.14 18.45 -43.00
N ARG A 122 26.34 18.80 -41.71
CA ARG A 122 25.36 19.05 -40.61
C ARG A 122 24.65 17.90 -39.87
N THR A 123 24.35 18.00 -38.57
CA THR A 123 25.06 18.55 -37.36
C THR A 123 24.24 18.21 -36.10
N ALA A 124 24.89 17.65 -35.06
CA ALA A 124 24.56 17.69 -33.62
C ALA A 124 23.16 17.24 -33.11
N GLY A 125 23.16 16.55 -31.95
CA GLY A 125 21.96 16.28 -31.13
C GLY A 125 22.05 14.94 -30.39
N ASN A 126 21.96 14.96 -29.06
CA ASN A 126 21.83 13.78 -28.19
C ASN A 126 20.60 13.97 -27.29
N SER A 127 19.81 12.90 -27.10
CA SER A 127 18.78 12.72 -26.05
C SER A 127 17.54 13.65 -26.08
N PRO A 128 16.43 13.26 -25.42
CA PRO A 128 15.98 11.94 -24.97
C PRO A 128 14.73 11.46 -25.75
N ALA A 129 14.01 10.46 -25.23
CA ALA A 129 12.79 9.89 -25.83
C ALA A 129 11.55 10.80 -25.74
N THR A 130 10.50 10.46 -26.49
CA THR A 130 9.13 11.00 -26.33
C THR A 130 8.12 10.04 -26.97
N ALA A 131 7.26 9.43 -26.17
CA ALA A 131 6.18 8.54 -26.62
C ALA A 131 4.81 9.24 -26.50
N LEU A 132 3.98 9.15 -27.54
CA LEU A 132 2.62 9.71 -27.68
C LEU A 132 1.96 9.09 -28.94
N PRO A 133 0.61 9.01 -29.06
CA PRO A 133 -0.12 7.77 -28.75
C PRO A 133 -0.67 7.03 -29.99
N ILE A 134 -1.12 5.80 -29.76
CA ILE A 134 -1.66 4.87 -30.78
C ILE A 134 -3.13 5.22 -31.11
N PRO A 135 -3.56 5.17 -32.39
CA PRO A 135 -4.96 5.15 -32.75
C PRO A 135 -5.52 3.72 -32.83
N ASP A 136 -6.66 3.50 -32.20
CA ASP A 136 -7.54 2.33 -32.36
C ASP A 136 -7.68 1.88 -33.84
N THR A 137 -7.44 0.60 -34.09
CA THR A 137 -7.63 -0.07 -35.39
C THR A 137 -8.33 -1.42 -35.24
N SER A 138 -9.60 -1.43 -34.87
CA SER A 138 -10.44 -2.62 -35.00
C SER A 138 -10.52 -3.11 -36.47
N ILE A 139 -10.53 -4.44 -36.67
CA ILE A 139 -10.62 -5.06 -38.01
C ILE A 139 -11.78 -6.06 -38.04
N GLY A 140 -12.88 -5.64 -38.68
CA GLY A 140 -14.02 -6.52 -38.97
C GLY A 140 -13.74 -7.49 -40.11
N ALA A 141 -13.90 -8.79 -39.85
CA ALA A 141 -13.79 -9.87 -40.84
C ALA A 141 -15.02 -10.79 -40.83
N ASN A 142 -15.26 -11.51 -41.94
CA ASN A 142 -16.36 -12.48 -42.07
C ASN A 142 -15.79 -13.91 -42.01
N PHE A 143 -16.25 -14.73 -41.07
CA PHE A 143 -16.08 -16.18 -41.11
C PHE A 143 -17.07 -16.83 -42.08
N SER A 144 -16.70 -17.98 -42.66
CA SER A 144 -17.65 -18.88 -43.31
C SER A 144 -17.14 -20.32 -43.40
N ASP A 145 -17.88 -21.27 -42.85
CA ASP A 145 -17.90 -22.65 -43.35
C ASP A 145 -18.76 -22.71 -44.63
N GLN A 146 -18.15 -23.23 -45.69
CA GLN A 146 -18.83 -23.68 -46.91
C GLN A 146 -18.25 -25.03 -47.33
N ASP A 147 -18.68 -26.10 -46.66
CA ASP A 147 -18.51 -27.53 -47.02
C ASP A 147 -18.40 -27.82 -48.53
N ASP A 148 -17.17 -27.74 -49.07
CA ASP A 148 -16.81 -28.34 -50.36
C ASP A 148 -16.19 -29.72 -50.12
N THR A 149 -17.07 -30.71 -49.97
CA THR A 149 -16.76 -32.15 -49.94
C THR A 149 -16.04 -32.68 -51.20
N SER A 150 -15.41 -31.86 -52.04
CA SER A 150 -14.69 -32.26 -53.26
C SER A 150 -13.19 -31.87 -53.31
N SER A 151 -12.36 -32.91 -53.14
CA SER A 151 -10.90 -32.98 -53.37
C SER A 151 -9.95 -32.41 -52.30
N ARG A 152 -9.48 -33.32 -51.42
CA ARG A 152 -8.31 -33.13 -50.53
C ARG A 152 -7.02 -32.80 -51.32
N SER A 153 -6.70 -31.52 -51.50
CA SER A 153 -5.33 -31.05 -51.77
C SER A 153 -5.18 -29.52 -51.73
N ASN A 154 -4.21 -29.03 -50.94
CA ASN A 154 -3.70 -27.65 -50.87
C ASN A 154 -4.58 -26.61 -50.15
N TYR A 155 -4.56 -26.65 -48.81
CA TYR A 155 -4.57 -25.44 -47.98
C TYR A 155 -3.33 -25.47 -47.06
N LEU A 156 -3.02 -24.33 -46.43
CA LEU A 156 -2.09 -24.22 -45.30
C LEU A 156 -2.89 -24.12 -43.98
N ALA A 157 -3.93 -24.95 -43.88
CA ALA A 157 -4.61 -25.26 -42.62
C ALA A 157 -3.81 -26.37 -41.91
N ASP A 158 -4.05 -26.54 -40.62
CA ASP A 158 -3.16 -27.23 -39.67
C ASP A 158 -1.82 -26.49 -39.52
N MET A 159 -1.84 -25.25 -38.97
CA MET A 159 -0.67 -24.80 -38.20
C MET A 159 -0.55 -25.69 -36.94
N PRO A 160 0.66 -26.14 -36.57
CA PRO A 160 0.82 -26.97 -35.39
C PRO A 160 0.71 -26.12 -34.12
N TRP A 161 -0.51 -26.01 -33.59
CA TRP A 161 -0.73 -25.68 -32.18
C TRP A 161 0.16 -26.60 -31.32
N GLY A 162 0.75 -26.06 -30.25
CA GLY A 162 1.57 -26.84 -29.33
C GLY A 162 0.74 -27.94 -28.65
N GLU A 163 1.28 -29.16 -28.57
CA GLU A 163 0.77 -30.19 -27.65
C GLU A 163 1.27 -29.88 -26.23
N THR A 164 0.69 -28.84 -25.62
CA THR A 164 0.80 -28.51 -24.19
C THR A 164 -0.61 -28.38 -23.62
N GLY A 165 -0.86 -29.06 -22.49
CA GLY A 165 -1.96 -28.71 -21.58
C GLY A 165 -3.40 -28.70 -22.10
N ASN A 166 -3.90 -29.71 -22.84
CA ASN A 166 -5.34 -30.01 -22.75
C ASN A 166 -5.71 -31.48 -23.02
N GLY A 167 -6.38 -32.11 -22.04
CA GLY A 167 -6.59 -33.56 -21.93
C GLY A 167 -7.72 -34.16 -22.77
N CYS A 168 -7.86 -33.79 -24.05
CA CYS A 168 -8.89 -34.34 -24.94
C CYS A 168 -8.34 -34.92 -26.26
N ASP A 169 -8.07 -36.24 -26.25
CA ASP A 169 -7.75 -37.07 -27.43
C ASP A 169 -8.95 -37.12 -28.41
N TYR A 170 -9.11 -36.09 -29.26
CA TYR A 170 -10.33 -35.86 -30.03
C TYR A 170 -10.16 -35.89 -31.55
N THR A 171 -10.83 -36.86 -32.17
CA THR A 171 -10.96 -36.97 -33.64
C THR A 171 -12.22 -36.25 -34.13
N GLY A 172 -12.16 -34.91 -34.15
CA GLY A 172 -13.18 -34.04 -34.76
C GLY A 172 -13.00 -33.88 -36.29
N ASP A 173 -14.09 -33.64 -37.02
CA ASP A 173 -14.02 -33.30 -38.45
C ASP A 173 -13.87 -31.78 -38.63
N PHE A 174 -12.69 -31.35 -39.11
CA PHE A 174 -12.32 -29.96 -39.40
C PHE A 174 -13.20 -29.30 -40.50
N ALA A 175 -13.72 -28.10 -40.24
CA ALA A 175 -14.39 -27.26 -41.28
C ALA A 175 -14.38 -25.73 -41.03
N ALA A 176 -13.75 -25.21 -39.98
CA ALA A 176 -13.45 -23.78 -39.88
C ALA A 176 -12.39 -23.38 -40.94
N ASN A 177 -12.28 -22.08 -41.22
CA ASN A 177 -11.15 -21.52 -42.00
C ASN A 177 -10.38 -20.57 -41.08
N ASP A 178 -9.16 -20.95 -40.71
CA ASP A 178 -8.28 -20.18 -39.83
C ASP A 178 -8.07 -18.76 -40.39
N ALA A 179 -8.42 -17.76 -39.59
CA ALA A 179 -8.31 -16.36 -39.98
C ALA A 179 -7.01 -15.77 -39.43
N TRP A 180 -5.97 -15.74 -40.26
CA TRP A 180 -4.63 -15.28 -39.88
C TRP A 180 -4.29 -13.87 -40.37
N TYR A 181 -3.55 -13.15 -39.52
CA TYR A 181 -3.12 -11.77 -39.72
C TYR A 181 -1.61 -11.69 -39.49
N VAL A 182 -0.87 -11.07 -40.41
CA VAL A 182 0.59 -10.90 -40.27
C VAL A 182 0.94 -9.49 -39.83
N PHE A 183 1.80 -9.36 -38.83
CA PHE A 183 2.41 -8.10 -38.39
C PHE A 183 3.93 -8.21 -38.33
N THR A 184 4.63 -7.11 -38.12
CA THR A 184 6.10 -7.09 -38.00
C THR A 184 6.53 -5.95 -37.10
N LEU A 185 7.42 -6.27 -36.16
CA LEU A 185 7.95 -5.39 -35.15
C LEU A 185 9.42 -5.03 -35.49
N ASP A 186 9.79 -3.77 -35.34
CA ASP A 186 11.17 -3.27 -35.47
C ASP A 186 11.84 -2.95 -34.14
N THR A 187 11.07 -2.95 -33.05
CA THR A 187 11.50 -2.95 -31.64
C THR A 187 10.88 -4.13 -30.89
N GLN A 188 11.32 -4.38 -29.65
CA GLN A 188 10.57 -5.25 -28.72
C GLN A 188 9.26 -4.54 -28.35
N THR A 189 8.13 -5.23 -28.33
CA THR A 189 6.79 -4.61 -28.26
C THR A 189 5.80 -5.55 -27.59
N GLN A 190 4.95 -5.03 -26.71
CA GLN A 190 3.83 -5.76 -26.13
C GLN A 190 2.69 -5.78 -27.15
N VAL A 191 2.13 -6.97 -27.39
CA VAL A 191 1.03 -7.16 -28.33
C VAL A 191 -0.17 -7.71 -27.57
N TYR A 192 -1.20 -6.88 -27.41
CA TYR A 192 -2.55 -7.35 -27.11
C TYR A 192 -3.19 -7.86 -28.40
N ALA A 193 -3.81 -9.02 -28.36
CA ALA A 193 -4.77 -9.47 -29.37
C ALA A 193 -6.01 -10.01 -28.66
N GLY A 194 -7.20 -9.60 -29.06
CA GLY A 194 -8.42 -10.00 -28.36
C GLY A 194 -9.69 -9.96 -29.19
N LEU A 195 -10.59 -10.86 -28.82
CA LEU A 195 -11.89 -11.10 -29.45
C LEU A 195 -13.06 -10.73 -28.52
N CYS A 196 -12.79 -10.35 -27.27
CA CYS A 196 -13.79 -10.05 -26.24
C CYS A 196 -14.84 -9.04 -26.71
N SER A 197 -16.11 -9.44 -26.80
CA SER A 197 -17.19 -8.60 -27.33
C SER A 197 -18.60 -9.13 -27.04
N ASP A 198 -19.44 -8.29 -26.42
CA ASP A 198 -20.91 -8.47 -26.25
C ASP A 198 -21.67 -8.73 -27.58
N THR A 199 -21.00 -8.61 -28.73
CA THR A 199 -21.64 -8.57 -30.06
C THR A 199 -21.72 -9.93 -30.76
N PHE A 200 -20.99 -10.95 -30.29
CA PHE A 200 -21.05 -12.33 -30.77
C PHE A 200 -20.78 -13.35 -29.65
N ASP A 201 -21.13 -14.61 -29.88
CA ASP A 201 -21.06 -15.72 -28.92
C ASP A 201 -20.24 -16.90 -29.50
N TYR A 202 -19.11 -16.58 -30.13
CA TYR A 202 -18.28 -17.56 -30.87
C TYR A 202 -17.12 -18.07 -30.04
N ASP A 203 -17.18 -19.37 -29.79
CA ASP A 203 -16.13 -20.26 -29.30
C ASP A 203 -14.86 -20.14 -30.17
N THR A 204 -13.79 -19.54 -29.62
CA THR A 204 -12.62 -19.08 -30.40
C THR A 204 -11.28 -19.26 -29.70
N ARG A 205 -10.33 -19.88 -30.42
CA ARG A 205 -8.92 -20.01 -30.03
C ARG A 205 -8.08 -18.92 -30.68
N LEU A 206 -7.17 -18.33 -29.91
CA LEU A 206 -6.27 -17.27 -30.38
C LEU A 206 -4.80 -17.67 -30.19
N GLY A 207 -3.95 -17.36 -31.16
CA GLY A 207 -2.52 -17.67 -31.07
C GLY A 207 -1.64 -16.72 -31.85
N ILE A 208 -0.39 -16.56 -31.39
CA ILE A 208 0.65 -15.84 -32.11
C ILE A 208 1.78 -16.80 -32.45
N PHE A 209 2.15 -16.85 -33.74
CA PHE A 209 3.13 -17.78 -34.30
C PHE A 209 4.33 -17.06 -34.92
N SER A 210 5.50 -17.70 -34.83
CA SER A 210 6.77 -17.23 -35.40
C SER A 210 6.86 -17.46 -36.93
N PRO A 211 7.88 -16.91 -37.62
CA PRO A 211 8.15 -17.22 -39.03
C PRO A 211 8.39 -18.70 -39.36
N ASN A 212 8.65 -19.53 -38.34
CA ASN A 212 8.87 -20.97 -38.49
C ASN A 212 7.57 -21.80 -38.31
N LEU A 213 6.44 -21.14 -38.00
CA LEU A 213 5.19 -21.77 -37.54
C LEU A 213 5.31 -22.44 -36.16
N GLU A 214 6.18 -21.90 -35.30
CA GLU A 214 6.25 -22.23 -33.87
C GLU A 214 5.31 -21.29 -33.12
N GLN A 215 4.44 -21.80 -32.24
CA GLN A 215 3.60 -20.98 -31.37
C GLN A 215 4.47 -20.23 -30.36
N VAL A 216 4.12 -18.97 -30.07
CA VAL A 216 4.87 -18.04 -29.20
C VAL A 216 4.00 -17.54 -28.05
N ALA A 217 2.69 -17.42 -28.27
CA ALA A 217 1.66 -17.24 -27.26
C ALA A 217 0.35 -17.86 -27.79
N GLY A 218 -0.60 -18.19 -26.92
CA GLY A 218 -1.95 -18.58 -27.31
C GLY A 218 -2.88 -18.75 -26.12
N ASN A 219 -4.17 -18.79 -26.42
CA ASN A 219 -5.26 -18.84 -25.44
C ASN A 219 -6.46 -19.58 -26.04
N ASP A 220 -7.18 -20.34 -25.21
CA ASP A 220 -8.60 -20.72 -25.35
C ASP A 220 -9.33 -20.10 -24.15
N ASP A 221 -10.51 -19.50 -24.36
CA ASP A 221 -11.43 -18.92 -23.35
C ASP A 221 -10.79 -18.03 -22.25
N ASN A 222 -10.65 -16.72 -22.53
CA ASN A 222 -10.14 -15.72 -21.59
C ASN A 222 -10.67 -14.30 -21.93
N CYS A 223 -11.94 -14.07 -21.61
CA CYS A 223 -12.65 -12.80 -21.80
C CYS A 223 -13.67 -12.49 -20.68
N ASP A 224 -13.47 -13.07 -19.49
CA ASP A 224 -14.36 -13.21 -18.31
C ASP A 224 -14.85 -14.66 -18.10
N LEU A 225 -15.12 -15.03 -16.84
CA LEU A 225 -15.30 -16.41 -16.33
C LEU A 225 -16.52 -17.21 -16.87
N GLU A 226 -17.28 -16.70 -17.85
CA GLU A 226 -18.36 -17.45 -18.52
C GLU A 226 -18.28 -17.39 -20.07
N ASP A 227 -17.30 -16.70 -20.67
CA ASP A 227 -17.29 -16.39 -22.11
C ASP A 227 -16.28 -17.22 -22.94
N LEU A 228 -16.77 -17.81 -24.04
CA LEU A 228 -16.01 -18.68 -24.96
C LEU A 228 -15.10 -17.90 -25.95
N GLN A 229 -14.57 -16.75 -25.51
CA GLN A 229 -13.81 -15.83 -26.36
C GLN A 229 -12.38 -15.72 -25.86
N SER A 230 -11.41 -15.71 -26.79
CA SER A 230 -10.01 -15.58 -26.42
C SER A 230 -9.47 -14.15 -26.51
N SER A 231 -8.66 -13.79 -25.53
CA SER A 231 -7.68 -12.71 -25.62
C SER A 231 -6.31 -13.18 -25.11
N LEU A 232 -5.24 -12.46 -25.50
CA LEU A 232 -3.89 -12.69 -25.02
C LEU A 232 -3.08 -11.40 -25.04
N VAL A 233 -2.05 -11.34 -24.19
CA VAL A 233 -1.03 -10.28 -24.20
C VAL A 233 0.35 -10.94 -24.10
N CYS A 234 1.29 -10.56 -24.97
CA CYS A 234 2.67 -11.05 -24.87
C CYS A 234 3.68 -10.01 -25.35
N CYS A 235 4.90 -10.02 -24.80
CA CYS A 235 6.01 -9.27 -25.37
C CYS A 235 6.71 -10.09 -26.46
N LEU A 236 6.98 -9.44 -27.59
CA LEU A 236 7.62 -10.04 -28.75
C LEU A 236 8.84 -9.23 -29.17
N ASP A 237 9.89 -9.96 -29.57
CA ASP A 237 11.14 -9.39 -30.10
C ASP A 237 10.95 -8.78 -31.51
N PRO A 238 11.91 -8.00 -32.02
CA PRO A 238 11.90 -7.50 -33.40
C PRO A 238 11.82 -8.64 -34.43
N GLY A 239 10.63 -8.88 -34.99
CA GLY A 239 10.34 -10.03 -35.85
C GLY A 239 9.02 -9.90 -36.61
N THR A 240 8.78 -10.83 -37.55
CA THR A 240 7.49 -10.99 -38.23
C THR A 240 6.70 -12.09 -37.53
N TYR A 241 5.43 -11.84 -37.23
CA TYR A 241 4.57 -12.78 -36.50
C TYR A 241 3.19 -12.88 -37.14
N TYR A 242 2.50 -13.98 -36.84
CA TYR A 242 1.17 -14.30 -37.36
C TYR A 242 0.21 -14.48 -36.19
N ILE A 243 -0.78 -13.60 -36.06
CA ILE A 243 -1.97 -13.88 -35.25
C ILE A 243 -2.81 -14.90 -36.02
N VAL A 244 -3.27 -15.94 -35.36
CA VAL A 244 -4.20 -16.94 -35.89
C VAL A 244 -5.42 -16.95 -35.01
N VAL A 245 -6.59 -16.71 -35.61
CA VAL A 245 -7.89 -16.98 -34.99
C VAL A 245 -8.42 -18.28 -35.57
N ASP A 246 -8.61 -19.27 -34.71
CA ASP A 246 -9.28 -20.54 -35.00
C ASP A 246 -10.64 -20.54 -34.28
N GLY A 247 -11.60 -21.33 -34.76
CA GLY A 247 -12.99 -21.24 -34.35
C GLY A 247 -13.60 -22.62 -34.12
N TYR A 248 -14.12 -22.85 -32.92
CA TYR A 248 -14.67 -24.14 -32.53
C TYR A 248 -16.15 -24.26 -32.91
N SER A 249 -16.64 -25.51 -32.95
CA SER A 249 -18.03 -25.86 -33.32
C SER A 249 -18.44 -25.50 -34.77
N THR A 250 -19.63 -24.92 -34.98
CA THR A 250 -20.28 -24.72 -36.29
C THR A 250 -20.95 -23.35 -36.47
N TYR A 251 -20.68 -22.39 -35.57
CA TYR A 251 -21.19 -21.03 -35.70
C TYR A 251 -20.33 -20.21 -36.68
N SER A 252 -20.89 -19.16 -37.27
CA SER A 252 -20.17 -18.26 -38.18
C SER A 252 -20.86 -16.92 -38.34
N GLY A 253 -20.08 -15.86 -38.48
CA GLY A 253 -20.57 -14.49 -38.66
C GLY A 253 -19.46 -13.47 -38.88
N GLU A 254 -19.75 -12.21 -38.57
CA GLU A 254 -18.75 -11.15 -38.48
C GLU A 254 -18.20 -11.09 -37.05
N TYR A 255 -16.91 -10.84 -36.93
CA TYR A 255 -16.22 -10.65 -35.64
C TYR A 255 -15.25 -9.48 -35.76
N GLU A 256 -14.82 -8.95 -34.62
CA GLU A 256 -13.95 -7.78 -34.51
C GLU A 256 -12.67 -8.17 -33.75
N LEU A 257 -11.55 -8.31 -34.47
CA LEU A 257 -10.26 -8.52 -33.82
C LEU A 257 -9.68 -7.16 -33.41
N THR A 258 -9.46 -6.99 -32.11
CA THR A 258 -8.73 -5.85 -31.55
C THR A 258 -7.25 -6.23 -31.40
N VAL A 259 -6.35 -5.35 -31.85
CA VAL A 259 -4.89 -5.54 -31.70
C VAL A 259 -4.26 -4.22 -31.29
N SER A 260 -3.48 -4.20 -30.20
CA SER A 260 -2.64 -3.05 -29.81
C SER A 260 -1.15 -3.42 -29.85
N PHE A 261 -0.30 -2.38 -29.84
CA PHE A 261 1.15 -2.50 -30.05
C PHE A 261 1.86 -1.50 -29.14
N ASP A 262 1.92 -1.83 -27.87
CA ASP A 262 2.40 -0.95 -26.82
C ASP A 262 3.89 -1.23 -26.50
N ALA A 263 4.53 -0.35 -25.74
CA ALA A 263 5.91 -0.59 -25.31
C ALA A 263 5.97 -1.93 -24.56
N CYS A 264 7.05 -2.70 -24.71
CA CYS A 264 7.26 -3.85 -23.83
C CYS A 264 7.62 -3.32 -22.43
N ASP A 265 6.57 -3.08 -21.66
CA ASP A 265 6.57 -2.48 -20.32
C ASP A 265 5.48 -3.19 -19.48
N PHE A 266 5.51 -4.53 -19.51
CA PHE A 266 5.30 -5.22 -18.24
C PHE A 266 6.41 -4.69 -17.32
N GLY A 267 6.02 -4.19 -16.15
CA GLY A 267 6.98 -3.74 -15.15
C GLY A 267 7.87 -4.89 -14.65
N PRO A 268 8.70 -4.66 -13.61
CA PRO A 268 9.18 -5.80 -12.82
C PRO A 268 7.98 -6.66 -12.40
N THR A 269 8.12 -7.98 -12.49
CA THR A 269 7.14 -8.95 -11.96
C THR A 269 6.72 -8.52 -10.57
N PRO A 270 5.41 -8.50 -10.23
CA PRO A 270 4.94 -8.06 -8.91
C PRO A 270 5.73 -8.72 -7.78
N VAL A 271 6.56 -7.92 -7.10
CA VAL A 271 7.34 -8.36 -5.93
C VAL A 271 6.61 -8.10 -4.61
N ALA A 272 5.51 -7.34 -4.67
CA ALA A 272 4.63 -7.00 -3.55
C ALA A 272 3.25 -6.59 -4.07
N GLY A 273 2.24 -6.59 -3.22
CA GLY A 273 0.87 -6.18 -3.59
C GLY A 273 -0.05 -5.86 -2.42
N GLY A 274 -1.22 -5.30 -2.75
CA GLY A 274 -2.20 -4.80 -1.79
C GLY A 274 -1.96 -3.35 -1.34
N PRO A 275 -2.57 -2.92 -0.21
CA PRO A 275 -3.48 -3.70 0.63
C PRO A 275 -4.83 -4.01 -0.05
N ASP A 276 -5.50 -5.09 0.37
CA ASP A 276 -6.87 -5.42 -0.04
C ASP A 276 -7.92 -4.58 0.71
N ALA A 277 -9.21 -4.83 0.45
CA ALA A 277 -10.31 -4.08 1.06
C ALA A 277 -10.54 -4.36 2.57
N PHE A 278 -9.84 -5.34 3.15
CA PHE A 278 -9.79 -5.58 4.60
C PHE A 278 -8.48 -5.04 5.21
N GLY A 279 -7.41 -5.06 4.42
CA GLY A 279 -6.11 -4.46 4.69
C GLY A 279 -4.94 -5.45 4.69
N TYR A 280 -5.11 -6.71 4.26
CA TYR A 280 -3.96 -7.60 4.03
C TYR A 280 -3.11 -7.06 2.89
N SER A 281 -1.79 -7.17 3.03
CA SER A 281 -0.82 -6.86 1.96
C SER A 281 0.19 -8.00 1.84
N TRP A 282 0.99 -8.05 0.77
CA TRP A 282 2.02 -9.08 0.63
C TRP A 282 3.33 -8.55 0.04
N ARG A 283 4.42 -9.26 0.36
CA ARG A 283 5.77 -9.05 -0.17
C ARG A 283 6.44 -10.38 -0.45
N SER A 284 7.17 -10.47 -1.55
CA SER A 284 8.01 -11.61 -1.93
C SER A 284 9.48 -11.36 -1.57
N SER A 285 10.30 -12.41 -1.58
CA SER A 285 11.75 -12.36 -1.36
C SER A 285 12.53 -11.50 -2.37
N ASP A 286 11.94 -11.16 -3.52
CA ASP A 286 12.51 -10.22 -4.50
C ASP A 286 12.26 -8.73 -4.14
N HIS A 287 11.44 -8.45 -3.13
CA HIS A 287 11.25 -7.11 -2.58
C HIS A 287 12.42 -6.76 -1.63
N PRO A 288 12.96 -5.52 -1.62
CA PRO A 288 14.05 -5.13 -0.71
C PRO A 288 13.72 -5.35 0.77
N ASP A 289 12.46 -5.08 1.13
CA ASP A 289 11.89 -5.31 2.46
C ASP A 289 11.03 -6.59 2.48
N GLY A 290 11.44 -7.61 1.73
CA GLY A 290 10.76 -8.90 1.59
C GLY A 290 11.17 -9.91 2.67
N PRO A 291 10.39 -10.99 2.85
CA PRO A 291 10.77 -12.08 3.74
C PRO A 291 11.98 -12.85 3.21
N SER A 292 12.76 -13.45 4.11
CA SER A 292 13.87 -14.33 3.72
C SER A 292 13.38 -15.77 3.52
N TYR A 293 13.96 -16.47 2.55
CA TYR A 293 13.74 -17.91 2.40
C TYR A 293 14.53 -18.68 3.47
N SER A 294 13.82 -19.54 4.22
CA SER A 294 14.35 -20.33 5.32
C SER A 294 13.45 -21.55 5.52
N TRP A 295 13.77 -22.65 4.81
CA TRP A 295 12.99 -23.89 4.88
C TRP A 295 13.00 -24.49 6.29
N GLN A 296 11.87 -25.06 6.74
CA GLN A 296 11.73 -25.63 8.07
C GLN A 296 11.61 -27.16 7.98
N ASP A 297 12.32 -27.89 8.84
CA ASP A 297 12.28 -29.37 8.84
C ASP A 297 11.03 -29.85 9.61
N THR A 298 10.04 -30.37 8.88
CA THR A 298 8.78 -30.84 9.47
C THR A 298 8.78 -32.33 9.85
N ALA A 299 9.91 -33.04 9.79
CA ALA A 299 9.98 -34.49 9.93
C ALA A 299 9.65 -35.04 11.34
N GLU A 300 9.60 -34.19 12.38
CA GLU A 300 9.07 -34.55 13.71
C GLU A 300 7.56 -34.22 13.88
N GLY A 301 6.92 -33.66 12.86
CA GLY A 301 5.50 -33.32 12.81
C GLY A 301 4.55 -34.52 12.66
N THR A 302 3.27 -34.22 12.45
CA THR A 302 2.21 -35.22 12.25
C THR A 302 1.83 -35.32 10.77
N GLU A 303 2.02 -36.51 10.21
CA GLU A 303 1.63 -36.89 8.83
C GLU A 303 0.11 -36.77 8.61
N ILE A 304 -0.30 -36.01 7.60
CA ILE A 304 -1.68 -35.88 7.14
C ILE A 304 -1.86 -36.81 5.92
N VAL A 305 -2.42 -37.99 6.15
CA VAL A 305 -2.63 -38.99 5.09
C VAL A 305 -3.91 -38.68 4.30
N LEU A 306 -3.75 -37.92 3.23
CA LEU A 306 -4.76 -37.70 2.19
C LEU A 306 -4.51 -38.59 0.96
N GLY A 307 -5.27 -38.38 -0.10
CA GLY A 307 -4.98 -38.83 -1.46
C GLY A 307 -5.73 -37.91 -2.44
N ASP A 308 -5.67 -38.24 -3.72
CA ASP A 308 -6.55 -37.78 -4.82
C ASP A 308 -7.95 -37.28 -4.34
N ASP A 309 -8.29 -36.02 -4.65
CA ASP A 309 -9.52 -35.30 -4.26
C ASP A 309 -9.97 -35.54 -2.80
N ALA A 310 -9.16 -35.13 -1.81
CA ALA A 310 -9.47 -35.35 -0.40
C ALA A 310 -9.06 -34.19 0.53
N TYR A 311 -9.66 -34.15 1.72
CA TYR A 311 -9.31 -33.20 2.78
C TYR A 311 -9.47 -33.80 4.17
N THR A 312 -9.00 -33.09 5.19
CA THR A 312 -9.07 -33.52 6.60
C THR A 312 -10.52 -33.61 7.11
N GLU A 313 -11.11 -34.82 7.16
CA GLU A 313 -12.47 -35.09 7.71
C GLU A 313 -12.71 -34.51 9.13
N THR A 314 -11.64 -34.32 9.90
CA THR A 314 -11.62 -33.62 11.19
C THR A 314 -10.52 -32.56 11.11
N PRO A 315 -10.80 -31.29 11.40
CA PRO A 315 -9.78 -30.25 11.34
C PRO A 315 -8.70 -30.44 12.39
N ILE A 316 -7.55 -29.84 12.11
CA ILE A 316 -6.41 -29.75 13.03
C ILE A 316 -6.74 -28.70 14.10
N ASP A 317 -6.58 -29.04 15.37
CA ASP A 317 -6.64 -28.07 16.47
C ASP A 317 -5.36 -27.21 16.47
N LEU A 318 -5.49 -25.89 16.31
CA LEU A 318 -4.39 -24.93 16.40
C LEU A 318 -3.99 -24.68 17.87
N PRO A 319 -2.72 -24.36 18.17
CA PRO A 319 -2.26 -24.11 19.54
C PRO A 319 -2.67 -22.72 20.07
N PHE A 320 -2.95 -21.78 19.17
CA PHE A 320 -3.47 -20.43 19.41
C PHE A 320 -4.72 -20.16 18.55
N ASP A 321 -5.48 -19.10 18.89
CA ASP A 321 -6.57 -18.59 18.05
C ASP A 321 -5.99 -17.70 16.93
N PHE A 322 -5.88 -18.22 15.71
CA PHE A 322 -5.32 -17.50 14.56
C PHE A 322 -6.31 -16.44 14.02
N LEU A 323 -5.84 -15.20 13.82
CA LEU A 323 -6.65 -14.09 13.30
C LEU A 323 -6.60 -14.04 11.77
N PHE A 324 -7.72 -14.36 11.11
CA PHE A 324 -7.86 -14.32 9.65
C PHE A 324 -9.11 -13.52 9.25
N TYR A 325 -8.93 -12.52 8.38
CA TYR A 325 -9.98 -11.57 7.95
C TYR A 325 -10.89 -11.06 9.10
N GLY A 326 -10.28 -10.77 10.25
CA GLY A 326 -10.96 -10.21 11.43
C GLY A 326 -11.73 -11.23 12.28
N THR A 327 -11.64 -12.51 11.94
CA THR A 327 -12.23 -13.62 12.70
C THR A 327 -11.13 -14.49 13.31
N LEU A 328 -11.34 -14.92 14.56
CA LEU A 328 -10.42 -15.83 15.25
C LEU A 328 -10.82 -17.28 15.00
N TYR A 329 -9.84 -18.10 14.61
CA TYR A 329 -10.01 -19.53 14.31
C TYR A 329 -9.01 -20.38 15.11
N SER A 330 -9.51 -21.36 15.86
CA SER A 330 -8.72 -22.36 16.58
C SER A 330 -8.61 -23.71 15.84
N GLN A 331 -9.12 -23.79 14.61
CA GLN A 331 -9.21 -25.04 13.83
C GLN A 331 -8.97 -24.81 12.34
N LEU A 332 -8.18 -25.69 11.71
CA LEU A 332 -7.72 -25.61 10.33
C LEU A 332 -8.08 -26.88 9.52
N TYR A 333 -8.53 -26.72 8.28
CA TYR A 333 -8.67 -27.79 7.28
C TYR A 333 -7.53 -27.73 6.27
N VAL A 334 -7.11 -28.91 5.79
CA VAL A 334 -6.07 -29.07 4.75
C VAL A 334 -6.60 -30.02 3.67
N GLY A 335 -6.49 -29.62 2.41
CA GLY A 335 -6.83 -30.41 1.23
C GLY A 335 -5.62 -31.14 0.62
N SER A 336 -5.86 -32.01 -0.35
CA SER A 336 -4.82 -32.61 -1.20
C SER A 336 -4.25 -31.59 -2.18
N ASN A 337 -5.15 -30.78 -2.73
CA ASN A 337 -4.98 -29.91 -3.90
C ASN A 337 -4.33 -28.57 -3.53
N GLY A 338 -3.34 -28.61 -2.63
CA GLY A 338 -2.53 -27.46 -2.23
C GLY A 338 -3.30 -26.30 -1.60
N ILE A 339 -4.37 -26.60 -0.84
CA ILE A 339 -5.25 -25.61 -0.20
C ILE A 339 -5.44 -25.84 1.30
N LEU A 340 -5.53 -24.73 2.03
CA LEU A 340 -5.82 -24.66 3.46
C LEU A 340 -7.06 -23.78 3.67
N GLY A 341 -7.88 -24.06 4.67
CA GLY A 341 -9.04 -23.21 4.94
C GLY A 341 -9.66 -23.38 6.32
N PHE A 342 -10.46 -22.40 6.74
CA PHE A 342 -11.11 -22.41 8.05
C PHE A 342 -12.61 -22.80 7.95
N ALA A 343 -13.02 -23.40 6.83
CA ALA A 343 -14.33 -23.97 6.58
C ALA A 343 -14.20 -25.34 5.87
N ALA A 344 -15.10 -26.28 6.19
CA ALA A 344 -15.06 -27.66 5.67
C ALA A 344 -15.73 -27.85 4.28
N VAL A 345 -15.81 -26.78 3.49
CA VAL A 345 -16.61 -26.71 2.25
C VAL A 345 -15.66 -26.71 1.06
N ASP A 346 -15.83 -27.70 0.18
CA ASP A 346 -15.14 -27.85 -1.11
C ASP A 346 -13.60 -27.74 -1.01
N MET A 347 -13.03 -28.18 0.12
CA MET A 347 -11.59 -28.32 0.39
C MET A 347 -10.94 -29.48 -0.40
N ASP A 348 -11.74 -30.18 -1.21
CA ASP A 348 -11.39 -31.17 -2.22
C ASP A 348 -11.44 -30.59 -3.66
N ALA A 349 -11.52 -29.27 -3.84
CA ALA A 349 -11.56 -28.65 -5.17
C ALA A 349 -10.19 -28.71 -5.90
N LEU A 350 -10.16 -29.35 -7.08
CA LEU A 350 -8.99 -29.43 -7.96
C LEU A 350 -8.86 -28.27 -8.97
N THR A 351 -9.96 -27.54 -9.25
CA THR A 351 -9.95 -26.45 -10.23
C THR A 351 -9.60 -25.14 -9.55
N ASN A 352 -8.35 -24.72 -9.73
CA ASN A 352 -7.87 -23.42 -9.28
C ASN A 352 -8.69 -22.26 -9.89
N THR A 353 -8.84 -21.18 -9.14
CA THR A 353 -9.69 -20.04 -9.53
C THR A 353 -9.01 -18.71 -9.17
N ALA A 354 -9.37 -17.62 -9.86
CA ALA A 354 -8.91 -16.26 -9.53
C ALA A 354 -9.41 -15.83 -8.13
N LEU A 355 -8.63 -15.00 -7.42
CA LEU A 355 -8.96 -14.55 -6.06
C LEU A 355 -9.09 -13.01 -5.96
N PRO A 356 -10.10 -12.47 -5.26
CA PRO A 356 -11.18 -13.18 -4.57
C PRO A 356 -12.27 -13.75 -5.50
N SER A 357 -12.89 -14.85 -5.08
CA SER A 357 -13.97 -15.56 -5.77
C SER A 357 -15.12 -15.87 -4.81
N SER A 358 -16.33 -15.37 -5.08
CA SER A 358 -17.55 -15.75 -4.33
C SER A 358 -18.10 -17.15 -4.70
N GLY A 359 -17.24 -18.03 -5.20
CA GLY A 359 -17.49 -19.43 -5.50
C GLY A 359 -16.54 -20.29 -4.69
N THR A 360 -17.08 -21.32 -4.03
CA THR A 360 -16.37 -22.16 -3.06
C THR A 360 -15.18 -22.91 -3.68
N PRO A 361 -14.10 -23.15 -2.91
CA PRO A 361 -13.95 -22.96 -1.46
C PRO A 361 -13.67 -21.51 -0.99
N ASP A 362 -14.55 -20.92 -0.16
CA ASP A 362 -14.29 -19.66 0.56
C ASP A 362 -13.39 -19.86 1.80
N ASN A 363 -12.95 -18.75 2.42
CA ASN A 363 -12.22 -18.72 3.70
C ASN A 363 -10.85 -19.44 3.63
N LEU A 364 -10.13 -19.09 2.56
CA LEU A 364 -9.11 -19.91 1.90
C LEU A 364 -7.72 -19.29 2.01
N ILE A 365 -6.72 -20.15 2.17
CA ILE A 365 -5.30 -19.87 1.94
C ILE A 365 -4.85 -20.85 0.85
N ALA A 366 -4.52 -20.31 -0.32
CA ALA A 366 -4.04 -21.05 -1.48
C ALA A 366 -2.52 -20.83 -1.61
N PRO A 367 -1.66 -21.70 -1.03
CA PRO A 367 -0.22 -21.63 -1.21
C PRO A 367 0.25 -22.04 -2.60
N PHE A 368 -0.42 -23.03 -3.19
CA PHE A 368 -0.20 -23.56 -4.54
C PHE A 368 -1.43 -24.40 -4.90
N TRP A 369 -2.57 -23.76 -5.14
CA TRP A 369 -3.82 -24.47 -5.44
C TRP A 369 -3.80 -24.98 -6.89
N ASP A 370 -3.74 -26.31 -7.04
CA ASP A 370 -3.73 -27.05 -8.31
C ASP A 370 -4.16 -28.52 -8.05
N ASP A 371 -4.32 -29.32 -9.10
CA ASP A 371 -4.72 -30.74 -9.08
C ASP A 371 -3.55 -31.65 -8.60
N LEU A 372 -3.54 -32.04 -7.32
CA LEU A 372 -2.43 -32.77 -6.66
C LEU A 372 -2.88 -34.12 -6.05
N ASP A 373 -2.08 -35.19 -6.24
CA ASP A 373 -2.32 -36.51 -5.63
C ASP A 373 -1.20 -36.91 -4.64
N PRO A 374 -1.36 -36.62 -3.33
CA PRO A 374 -0.48 -37.12 -2.27
C PRO A 374 -0.39 -38.65 -2.15
N SER A 375 -1.24 -39.42 -2.86
CA SER A 375 -1.16 -40.89 -2.91
C SER A 375 -0.30 -41.41 -4.06
N ALA A 376 0.03 -40.58 -5.05
CA ALA A 376 1.01 -40.86 -6.10
C ALA A 376 2.46 -40.66 -5.60
N GLY A 377 2.69 -39.65 -4.78
CA GLY A 377 3.99 -39.37 -4.14
C GLY A 377 3.93 -38.27 -3.09
N GLY A 378 5.01 -38.16 -2.31
CA GLY A 378 5.19 -37.15 -1.27
C GLY A 378 4.57 -37.49 0.08
N THR A 379 4.55 -36.48 0.94
CA THR A 379 3.90 -36.47 2.26
C THR A 379 3.41 -35.06 2.58
N ILE A 380 2.21 -34.95 3.14
CA ILE A 380 1.75 -33.72 3.80
C ILE A 380 1.95 -33.89 5.31
N THR A 381 2.49 -32.87 5.97
CA THR A 381 2.77 -32.84 7.41
C THR A 381 2.23 -31.56 8.04
N TYR A 382 1.90 -31.59 9.33
CA TYR A 382 1.79 -30.38 10.13
C TYR A 382 2.65 -30.45 11.40
N LEU A 383 3.24 -29.33 11.77
CA LEU A 383 4.04 -29.16 12.97
C LEU A 383 3.52 -27.93 13.74
N ASN A 384 3.09 -28.14 14.98
CA ASN A 384 2.77 -27.05 15.89
C ASN A 384 4.04 -26.70 16.67
N GLU A 385 4.43 -25.42 16.66
CA GLU A 385 5.52 -24.88 17.46
C GLU A 385 4.95 -23.83 18.41
N ASP A 386 4.18 -24.29 19.40
CA ASP A 386 3.46 -23.49 20.41
C ASP A 386 4.32 -22.40 21.08
N TRP A 387 5.65 -22.62 21.17
CA TRP A 387 6.62 -21.71 21.78
C TRP A 387 7.27 -20.73 20.80
N LEU A 388 7.08 -20.90 19.48
CA LEU A 388 7.52 -19.97 18.43
C LEU A 388 6.33 -19.24 17.79
N GLY A 389 5.18 -19.23 18.46
CA GLY A 389 3.96 -18.56 17.99
C GLY A 389 3.48 -19.00 16.60
N ARG A 390 3.82 -20.22 16.15
CA ARG A 390 3.58 -20.64 14.75
C ARG A 390 3.12 -22.08 14.54
N VAL A 391 2.45 -22.32 13.42
CA VAL A 391 2.08 -23.65 12.91
C VAL A 391 2.55 -23.75 11.46
N ILE A 392 3.24 -24.84 11.13
CA ILE A 392 3.72 -25.14 9.79
C ILE A 392 2.87 -26.26 9.19
N VAL A 393 2.44 -26.11 7.94
CA VAL A 393 1.87 -27.17 7.10
C VAL A 393 2.74 -27.30 5.86
N SER A 394 3.39 -28.46 5.68
CA SER A 394 4.34 -28.69 4.59
C SER A 394 3.83 -29.77 3.65
N TYR A 395 3.98 -29.54 2.35
CA TYR A 395 3.77 -30.48 1.27
C TYR A 395 5.16 -30.82 0.74
N GLU A 396 5.65 -32.04 0.98
CA GLU A 396 7.03 -32.44 0.67
C GLU A 396 7.02 -33.58 -0.35
N ASP A 397 7.70 -33.37 -1.48
CA ASP A 397 7.76 -34.25 -2.66
C ASP A 397 6.37 -34.68 -3.22
N VAL A 398 5.32 -33.83 -3.08
CA VAL A 398 3.93 -34.14 -3.50
C VAL A 398 3.77 -34.05 -5.02
N MET A 399 3.13 -35.04 -5.64
CA MET A 399 2.94 -35.07 -7.09
C MET A 399 1.70 -34.29 -7.54
N ALA A 400 1.82 -33.51 -8.62
CA ALA A 400 0.66 -33.08 -9.40
C ALA A 400 0.00 -34.29 -10.10
N TYR A 401 -1.32 -34.27 -10.28
CA TYR A 401 -2.10 -35.39 -10.82
C TYR A 401 -1.67 -35.79 -12.24
N SER A 402 -1.27 -34.80 -13.05
CA SER A 402 -0.81 -35.00 -14.43
C SER A 402 0.69 -34.72 -14.67
N GLY A 403 1.42 -34.27 -13.63
CA GLY A 403 2.84 -33.94 -13.69
C GLY A 403 3.77 -35.16 -13.57
N ASP A 404 4.99 -35.03 -14.10
CA ASP A 404 6.05 -36.07 -14.05
C ASP A 404 7.08 -35.81 -12.90
N VAL A 405 6.93 -34.71 -12.14
CA VAL A 405 7.88 -34.22 -11.13
C VAL A 405 7.15 -33.90 -9.80
N PRO A 406 7.77 -34.16 -8.64
CA PRO A 406 7.21 -33.78 -7.34
C PRO A 406 7.45 -32.31 -6.99
N LEU A 407 6.54 -31.69 -6.24
CA LEU A 407 6.58 -30.31 -5.77
C LEU A 407 6.81 -30.27 -4.25
N SER A 408 7.52 -29.25 -3.75
CA SER A 408 7.74 -29.02 -2.31
C SER A 408 7.51 -27.57 -1.91
N PHE A 409 6.48 -27.32 -1.10
CA PHE A 409 6.10 -26.00 -0.58
C PHE A 409 5.50 -26.08 0.83
N GLN A 410 5.60 -25.01 1.61
CA GLN A 410 5.06 -24.95 2.98
C GLN A 410 4.33 -23.64 3.28
N VAL A 411 3.38 -23.72 4.21
CA VAL A 411 2.64 -22.60 4.81
C VAL A 411 3.01 -22.49 6.28
N ILE A 412 3.37 -21.29 6.74
CA ILE A 412 3.60 -20.98 8.15
C ILE A 412 2.59 -19.93 8.59
N LEU A 413 1.68 -20.33 9.49
CA LEU A 413 0.71 -19.45 10.14
C LEU A 413 1.31 -18.92 11.44
N MET A 414 1.35 -17.60 11.64
CA MET A 414 1.86 -16.95 12.85
C MET A 414 0.71 -16.43 13.72
N GLU A 415 0.85 -16.46 15.05
CA GLU A 415 -0.20 -16.05 16.01
C GLU A 415 -0.73 -14.63 15.76
N GLY A 416 0.14 -13.72 15.29
CA GLY A 416 -0.23 -12.36 14.87
C GLY A 416 -1.06 -12.22 13.58
N GLY A 417 -1.46 -13.33 12.93
CA GLY A 417 -2.30 -13.32 11.72
C GLY A 417 -1.55 -13.20 10.38
N ASP A 418 -0.22 -13.08 10.41
CA ASP A 418 0.64 -13.13 9.23
C ASP A 418 0.76 -14.58 8.70
N ILE A 419 0.94 -14.72 7.39
CA ILE A 419 1.07 -16.01 6.69
C ILE A 419 2.35 -15.97 5.84
N LEU A 420 3.21 -16.98 5.98
CA LEU A 420 4.40 -17.14 5.14
C LEU A 420 4.25 -18.36 4.22
N LEU A 421 4.50 -18.17 2.93
CA LEU A 421 4.61 -19.23 1.93
C LEU A 421 6.07 -19.39 1.54
N GLN A 422 6.54 -20.63 1.40
CA GLN A 422 7.90 -20.92 0.94
C GLN A 422 7.93 -22.08 -0.04
N TYR A 423 8.81 -22.00 -1.03
CA TYR A 423 8.91 -22.94 -2.14
C TYR A 423 10.35 -23.50 -2.24
N ALA A 424 10.51 -24.82 -2.08
CA ALA A 424 11.82 -25.48 -2.07
C ALA A 424 12.18 -26.23 -3.36
N ASN A 425 11.17 -26.69 -4.09
CA ASN A 425 11.33 -27.42 -5.34
C ASN A 425 10.03 -27.29 -6.15
N LEU A 426 10.05 -26.50 -7.23
CA LEU A 426 8.95 -26.37 -8.19
C LEU A 426 9.43 -26.77 -9.60
N ASP A 427 8.59 -27.45 -10.38
CA ASP A 427 8.89 -27.68 -11.80
C ASP A 427 8.49 -26.44 -12.62
N GLU A 428 9.42 -25.89 -13.41
CA GLU A 428 9.19 -24.80 -14.38
C GLU A 428 7.99 -25.06 -15.31
N ASN A 429 7.57 -26.31 -15.50
CA ASN A 429 6.44 -26.70 -16.35
C ASN A 429 5.07 -26.65 -15.65
N ASP A 430 5.02 -26.75 -14.32
CA ASP A 430 3.77 -26.80 -13.53
C ASP A 430 3.44 -25.44 -12.89
N LEU A 431 4.21 -24.38 -13.19
CA LEU A 431 3.98 -23.01 -12.71
C LEU A 431 2.83 -22.28 -13.42
N GLU A 432 2.39 -22.78 -14.58
CA GLU A 432 1.39 -22.14 -15.45
C GLU A 432 -0.07 -22.55 -15.12
N SER A 433 -0.31 -23.30 -14.05
CA SER A 433 -1.65 -23.81 -13.66
C SER A 433 -2.11 -23.53 -12.22
N ALA A 434 -1.25 -23.01 -11.34
CA ALA A 434 -1.60 -22.82 -9.93
C ALA A 434 -2.28 -21.46 -9.62
N THR A 435 -3.12 -21.43 -8.58
CA THR A 435 -3.50 -20.18 -7.88
C THR A 435 -2.68 -20.02 -6.60
N VAL A 436 -2.14 -18.82 -6.38
CA VAL A 436 -1.52 -18.42 -5.11
C VAL A 436 -2.20 -17.18 -4.54
N GLY A 437 -2.72 -17.25 -3.32
CA GLY A 437 -3.45 -16.14 -2.70
C GLY A 437 -4.14 -16.48 -1.37
N ILE A 438 -4.92 -15.52 -0.86
CA ILE A 438 -5.77 -15.65 0.34
C ILE A 438 -7.12 -14.96 0.12
N GLU A 439 -8.19 -15.41 0.78
CA GLU A 439 -9.47 -14.68 0.78
C GLU A 439 -10.35 -14.94 2.01
N ASN A 440 -11.33 -14.05 2.19
CA ASN A 440 -12.22 -14.01 3.33
C ASN A 440 -13.35 -15.07 3.28
N ALA A 441 -14.14 -15.12 4.35
CA ALA A 441 -15.17 -16.14 4.56
C ALA A 441 -16.47 -16.01 3.72
N ASP A 442 -16.48 -15.15 2.69
CA ASP A 442 -17.56 -15.07 1.69
C ASP A 442 -17.08 -14.67 0.28
N GLY A 443 -15.78 -14.87 -0.02
CA GLY A 443 -15.19 -14.68 -1.34
C GLY A 443 -15.35 -13.27 -1.92
N SER A 444 -15.49 -12.26 -1.05
CA SER A 444 -15.76 -10.87 -1.43
C SER A 444 -14.58 -9.93 -1.19
N VAL A 445 -13.58 -10.38 -0.40
CA VAL A 445 -12.32 -9.69 -0.18
C VAL A 445 -11.19 -10.72 -0.14
N GLY A 446 -10.15 -10.49 -0.92
CA GLY A 446 -9.02 -11.40 -1.04
C GLY A 446 -7.89 -10.79 -1.85
N MET A 447 -6.83 -11.57 -2.00
CA MET A 447 -5.55 -11.18 -2.54
C MET A 447 -4.94 -12.31 -3.36
N GLN A 448 -4.77 -12.09 -4.65
CA GLN A 448 -4.04 -12.97 -5.55
C GLN A 448 -2.58 -12.50 -5.69
N CYS A 449 -1.64 -13.43 -5.61
CA CYS A 449 -0.23 -13.22 -5.87
C CYS A 449 0.18 -13.82 -7.23
N ASN A 450 -0.36 -14.98 -7.59
CA ASN A 450 -0.20 -15.61 -8.90
C ASN A 450 -1.52 -16.31 -9.30
N LEU A 451 -1.82 -16.33 -10.61
CA LEU A 451 -2.79 -17.23 -11.22
C LEU A 451 -2.24 -17.68 -12.57
N ASN A 452 -2.10 -18.99 -12.77
CA ASN A 452 -1.70 -19.60 -14.04
C ASN A 452 -0.39 -18.99 -14.61
N GLY A 453 0.56 -18.68 -13.74
CA GLY A 453 1.84 -18.04 -14.07
C GLY A 453 1.81 -16.50 -14.13
N ASP A 454 0.63 -15.85 -14.18
CA ASP A 454 0.53 -14.38 -14.16
C ASP A 454 0.55 -13.84 -12.72
N GLY A 455 1.54 -13.00 -12.41
CA GLY A 455 1.75 -12.41 -11.08
C GLY A 455 3.20 -12.47 -10.62
N VAL A 456 3.41 -12.78 -9.34
CA VAL A 456 4.74 -13.02 -8.76
C VAL A 456 5.40 -14.23 -9.43
N ASN A 457 6.70 -14.12 -9.73
CA ASN A 457 7.47 -15.24 -10.27
C ASN A 457 7.72 -16.28 -9.17
N LEU A 458 7.09 -17.45 -9.29
CA LEU A 458 7.31 -18.59 -8.41
C LEU A 458 8.56 -19.36 -8.85
N ALA A 459 9.46 -19.68 -7.92
CA ALA A 459 10.68 -20.46 -8.19
C ALA A 459 11.21 -21.12 -6.90
N ASP A 460 12.18 -22.04 -7.04
CA ASP A 460 12.98 -22.53 -5.93
C ASP A 460 13.58 -21.37 -5.10
N GLU A 461 13.63 -21.53 -3.78
CA GLU A 461 14.11 -20.52 -2.82
C GLU A 461 13.28 -19.22 -2.80
N THR A 462 12.07 -19.21 -3.37
CA THR A 462 11.11 -18.09 -3.27
C THR A 462 10.35 -18.12 -1.95
N CYS A 463 10.11 -16.95 -1.37
CA CYS A 463 9.31 -16.73 -0.17
C CYS A 463 8.26 -15.63 -0.40
N ILE A 464 7.04 -15.79 0.11
CA ILE A 464 5.96 -14.78 0.04
C ILE A 464 5.32 -14.64 1.42
N ARG A 465 5.29 -13.42 1.97
CA ARG A 465 4.64 -13.10 3.23
C ARG A 465 3.38 -12.29 2.98
N PHE A 466 2.23 -12.75 3.48
CA PHE A 466 1.05 -11.92 3.67
C PHE A 466 1.11 -11.31 5.07
N ASN A 467 1.13 -9.99 5.13
CA ASN A 467 1.07 -9.23 6.36
C ASN A 467 -0.39 -8.92 6.72
N ALA A 468 -0.79 -9.24 7.95
CA ALA A 468 -2.11 -8.89 8.45
C ALA A 468 -2.29 -7.36 8.56
N PRO A 469 -3.51 -6.83 8.42
CA PRO A 469 -3.79 -5.44 8.73
C PRO A 469 -3.60 -5.17 10.21
N ARG A 470 -2.44 -4.59 10.52
CA ARG A 470 -2.03 -4.16 11.85
C ARG A 470 -2.17 -2.64 11.94
N ALA A 471 -2.41 -2.11 13.14
CA ALA A 471 -2.41 -0.66 13.32
C ALA A 471 -0.99 -0.11 13.08
N THR A 472 -0.85 0.91 12.24
CA THR A 472 0.43 1.61 11.99
C THR A 472 0.59 2.86 12.85
N SER A 473 -0.48 3.38 13.45
CA SER A 473 -0.42 4.50 14.39
C SER A 473 -1.58 4.45 15.39
N GLY A 474 -1.43 5.09 16.54
CA GLY A 474 -2.48 5.17 17.54
C GLY A 474 -2.23 6.18 18.65
N VAL A 475 -3.22 6.31 19.53
CA VAL A 475 -3.12 7.02 20.82
C VAL A 475 -3.68 6.07 21.87
N ASP A 476 -2.96 5.88 22.96
CA ASP A 476 -3.46 5.12 24.10
C ASP A 476 -4.02 6.07 25.18
N ASP A 477 -5.32 5.98 25.43
CA ASP A 477 -6.05 6.82 26.39
C ASP A 477 -5.62 6.59 27.86
N ALA A 478 -4.93 5.48 28.18
CA ALA A 478 -4.55 5.13 29.53
C ALA A 478 -3.22 5.76 29.97
N THR A 479 -2.19 5.62 29.14
CA THR A 479 -0.86 6.22 29.29
C THR A 479 -0.84 7.68 28.83
N GLY A 480 -1.59 8.00 27.77
CA GLY A 480 -1.55 9.26 27.03
C GLY A 480 -0.45 9.33 25.96
N TYR A 481 0.36 8.29 25.75
CA TYR A 481 1.31 8.27 24.63
C TYR A 481 0.55 8.14 23.30
N SER A 482 1.09 8.79 22.27
CA SER A 482 0.72 8.53 20.87
C SER A 482 1.90 7.89 20.15
N TRP A 483 1.65 7.06 19.15
CA TRP A 483 2.70 6.31 18.48
C TRP A 483 2.45 6.17 16.98
N ALA A 484 3.54 6.02 16.22
CA ALA A 484 3.52 5.75 14.79
C ALA A 484 4.69 4.82 14.40
N HIS A 485 4.36 3.75 13.69
CA HIS A 485 5.28 2.88 12.95
C HIS A 485 5.68 3.55 11.62
N SER A 486 6.79 3.16 11.01
CA SER A 486 7.31 3.72 9.75
C SER A 486 6.35 3.59 8.56
N ASP A 487 5.52 2.54 8.53
CA ASP A 487 4.46 2.35 7.51
C ASP A 487 3.24 3.29 7.70
N ALA A 488 3.23 4.17 8.71
CA ALA A 488 2.17 5.16 8.89
C ALA A 488 2.34 6.36 7.94
N VAL A 489 1.23 7.01 7.60
CA VAL A 489 1.27 8.35 6.99
C VAL A 489 1.91 9.31 8.01
N ASN A 490 3.08 9.87 7.66
CA ASN A 490 3.95 10.63 8.55
C ASN A 490 4.54 9.83 9.74
N GLY A 491 4.77 8.53 9.53
CA GLY A 491 5.59 7.68 10.41
C GLY A 491 7.04 8.16 10.50
N PRO A 492 7.81 7.67 11.48
CA PRO A 492 9.26 7.90 11.53
C PRO A 492 9.97 7.23 10.35
N ALA A 493 11.03 7.86 9.84
CA ALA A 493 11.96 7.23 8.92
C ALA A 493 12.83 6.18 9.64
N TRP A 494 13.24 5.14 8.91
CA TRP A 494 14.32 4.28 9.37
C TRP A 494 15.67 4.97 9.13
N GLU A 495 16.32 5.37 10.22
CA GLU A 495 17.55 6.14 10.22
C GLU A 495 18.50 5.53 11.26
N TRP A 496 19.24 4.51 10.84
CA TRP A 496 20.15 3.79 11.72
C TRP A 496 21.40 4.62 12.05
N VAL A 497 21.64 4.85 13.34
CA VAL A 497 22.81 5.59 13.83
C VAL A 497 23.80 4.60 14.42
N ASP A 498 24.73 4.08 13.62
CA ASP A 498 25.75 3.13 14.09
C ASP A 498 26.62 3.73 15.21
N ILE A 499 26.45 3.25 16.44
CA ILE A 499 27.23 3.62 17.63
C ILE A 499 28.18 2.50 18.09
N SER A 500 28.50 1.52 17.24
CA SER A 500 29.44 0.43 17.53
C SER A 500 30.87 0.90 17.84
N SER A 501 31.20 2.16 17.54
CA SER A 501 32.46 2.83 17.92
C SER A 501 32.46 3.46 19.31
N GLU A 502 31.30 3.60 19.96
CA GLU A 502 31.11 4.43 21.15
C GLU A 502 31.19 3.62 22.46
N THR A 503 30.37 3.92 23.47
CA THR A 503 30.54 3.34 24.81
C THR A 503 29.90 1.96 24.88
N ASN A 504 30.66 0.92 24.52
CA ASN A 504 30.30 -0.47 24.83
C ASN A 504 30.11 -0.65 26.35
N LEU A 505 28.93 -1.12 26.76
CA LEU A 505 28.51 -1.19 28.16
C LEU A 505 29.11 -2.39 28.94
N GLN A 506 29.80 -3.30 28.25
CA GLN A 506 30.41 -4.52 28.83
C GLN A 506 29.42 -5.52 29.46
N ILE A 507 28.11 -5.34 29.21
CA ILE A 507 27.08 -6.38 29.41
C ILE A 507 27.47 -7.56 28.53
N THR A 508 27.79 -8.69 29.17
CA THR A 508 28.39 -9.87 28.51
C THR A 508 27.92 -11.20 29.10
N GLY A 509 27.02 -11.16 30.09
CA GLY A 509 26.27 -12.31 30.57
C GLY A 509 24.87 -12.41 29.99
N ASP A 510 24.34 -13.62 30.13
CA ASP A 510 22.92 -13.94 30.32
C ASP A 510 22.44 -13.33 31.67
N ASP A 511 21.19 -12.83 31.73
CA ASP A 511 20.60 -12.08 32.86
C ASP A 511 21.49 -10.93 33.41
N ASP A 512 22.24 -10.24 32.53
CA ASP A 512 23.23 -9.20 32.88
C ASP A 512 22.71 -7.77 32.62
N THR A 513 23.15 -6.81 33.43
CA THR A 513 22.68 -5.40 33.40
C THR A 513 23.79 -4.40 33.78
N GLU A 514 23.76 -3.19 33.21
CA GLU A 514 24.61 -2.06 33.64
C GLU A 514 23.80 -0.76 33.79
N THR A 515 24.18 0.10 34.73
CA THR A 515 23.50 1.39 34.96
C THR A 515 24.19 2.55 34.23
N VAL A 516 23.55 3.07 33.19
CA VAL A 516 23.94 4.29 32.48
C VAL A 516 23.41 5.53 33.23
N ILE A 517 24.19 6.61 33.22
CA ILE A 517 23.78 7.92 33.74
C ILE A 517 23.52 8.85 32.56
N LEU A 518 22.28 9.34 32.43
CA LEU A 518 21.92 10.29 31.36
C LEU A 518 22.46 11.70 31.68
N PRO A 519 22.85 12.48 30.65
CA PRO A 519 23.38 13.83 30.82
C PRO A 519 22.32 14.89 31.17
N TRP A 520 21.03 14.60 30.95
CA TRP A 520 19.87 15.34 31.49
C TRP A 520 18.90 14.39 32.20
N GLY A 521 17.85 14.94 32.84
CA GLY A 521 16.76 14.14 33.40
C GLY A 521 15.70 13.86 32.34
N PHE A 522 15.60 12.62 31.87
CA PHE A 522 14.62 12.18 30.88
C PHE A 522 13.23 12.06 31.52
N PRO A 523 12.19 12.75 31.00
CA PRO A 523 10.87 12.77 31.63
C PRO A 523 10.04 11.54 31.23
N TYR A 524 9.79 10.64 32.18
CA TYR A 524 9.06 9.39 31.97
C TYR A 524 7.90 9.27 32.99
N PHE A 525 6.67 9.07 32.50
CA PHE A 525 5.42 9.07 33.30
C PHE A 525 5.32 10.24 34.33
N GLY A 526 5.87 11.41 33.98
CA GLY A 526 5.86 12.60 34.82
C GLY A 526 6.94 12.66 35.93
N ILE A 527 7.98 11.84 35.83
CA ILE A 527 9.16 11.84 36.72
C ILE A 527 10.43 11.95 35.87
N ASP A 528 11.38 12.83 36.28
CA ASP A 528 12.65 13.00 35.58
C ASP A 528 13.69 11.97 36.06
N TYR A 529 14.16 11.10 35.17
CA TYR A 529 15.16 10.06 35.47
C TYR A 529 16.54 10.39 34.88
N VAL A 530 17.58 10.22 35.69
CA VAL A 530 19.00 10.43 35.30
C VAL A 530 19.84 9.15 35.37
N ASN A 531 19.24 8.02 35.75
CA ASN A 531 19.88 6.70 35.72
C ASN A 531 18.95 5.78 34.92
N VAL A 532 19.51 4.96 34.04
CA VAL A 532 18.81 3.95 33.25
C VAL A 532 19.54 2.64 33.44
N LEU A 533 18.82 1.60 33.83
CA LEU A 533 19.30 0.23 33.86
C LEU A 533 19.12 -0.38 32.46
N VAL A 534 20.22 -0.75 31.82
CA VAL A 534 20.21 -1.39 30.49
C VAL A 534 20.34 -2.90 30.71
N CYS A 535 19.46 -3.69 30.10
CA CYS A 535 19.47 -5.15 30.22
C CYS A 535 19.96 -5.84 28.94
N SER A 536 20.63 -6.98 29.12
CA SER A 536 20.86 -8.00 28.09
C SER A 536 19.57 -8.33 27.33
N ASN A 537 18.52 -8.65 28.08
CA ASN A 537 17.16 -9.04 27.65
C ASN A 537 16.33 -7.92 26.97
N GLY A 538 16.99 -6.95 26.32
CA GLY A 538 16.36 -6.03 25.35
C GLY A 538 15.45 -4.94 25.92
N TRP A 539 15.67 -4.51 27.17
CA TRP A 539 14.87 -3.46 27.82
C TRP A 539 15.69 -2.41 28.58
N LEU A 540 15.06 -1.24 28.82
CA LEU A 540 15.58 -0.12 29.61
C LEU A 540 14.68 0.14 30.82
N GLY A 541 15.17 -0.13 32.03
CA GLY A 541 14.44 0.09 33.28
C GLY A 541 14.85 1.37 34.00
N PHE A 542 13.89 2.12 34.54
CA PHE A 542 14.18 3.32 35.34
C PHE A 542 14.32 3.02 36.86
N ASP A 543 13.87 1.85 37.30
CA ASP A 543 14.05 1.37 38.68
C ASP A 543 15.33 0.52 38.82
N VAL A 544 16.36 1.10 39.43
CA VAL A 544 17.72 0.53 39.59
C VAL A 544 17.81 -0.67 40.57
N ASN A 545 16.73 -1.43 40.73
CA ASN A 545 16.67 -2.66 41.52
C ASN A 545 15.81 -3.76 40.86
N SER A 546 15.24 -3.54 39.66
CA SER A 546 14.51 -4.58 38.92
C SER A 546 15.44 -5.78 38.65
N GLU A 547 14.90 -7.00 38.74
CA GLU A 547 15.64 -8.21 38.36
C GLU A 547 15.73 -8.30 36.82
N ALA A 548 16.74 -8.99 36.29
CA ALA A 548 17.04 -9.05 34.87
C ALA A 548 16.10 -10.01 34.11
N GLU A 549 14.78 -9.82 34.21
CA GLU A 549 13.80 -10.81 33.75
C GLU A 549 13.89 -11.07 32.23
N TYR A 550 14.05 -12.34 31.86
CA TYR A 550 14.04 -12.86 30.49
C TYR A 550 12.62 -13.18 29.99
N SER A 551 11.73 -13.62 30.89
CA SER A 551 10.36 -14.04 30.54
C SER A 551 9.46 -12.83 30.25
N ASN A 552 9.34 -12.48 28.97
CA ASN A 552 8.47 -11.41 28.49
C ASN A 552 6.99 -11.59 28.87
N GLN A 553 6.25 -10.47 28.96
CA GLN A 553 4.84 -10.45 29.39
C GLN A 553 4.02 -9.42 28.59
N SER A 554 2.70 -9.59 28.60
CA SER A 554 1.74 -8.63 28.03
C SER A 554 1.67 -7.36 28.87
N ILE A 555 1.73 -6.19 28.23
CA ILE A 555 1.74 -4.87 28.89
C ILE A 555 0.30 -4.29 28.97
N PRO A 556 -0.10 -3.64 30.09
CA PRO A 556 0.64 -3.53 31.34
C PRO A 556 0.59 -4.82 32.19
N THR A 557 1.72 -5.16 32.79
CA THR A 557 1.82 -6.22 33.81
C THR A 557 2.30 -5.63 35.15
N ALA A 558 1.99 -6.31 36.26
CA ALA A 558 2.51 -5.97 37.59
C ALA A 558 3.49 -7.06 38.08
N GLY A 559 4.33 -7.52 37.16
CA GLY A 559 5.51 -8.35 37.39
C GLY A 559 6.72 -7.65 36.80
N ASP A 560 7.89 -7.90 37.37
CA ASP A 560 9.13 -7.23 36.94
C ASP A 560 9.45 -7.48 35.45
N PRO A 561 10.05 -6.50 34.74
CA PRO A 561 10.57 -5.23 35.25
C PRO A 561 9.58 -4.06 35.12
N ASP A 562 8.96 -3.68 36.25
CA ASP A 562 8.18 -2.44 36.38
C ASP A 562 9.03 -1.21 35.95
N ASN A 563 8.35 -0.15 35.49
CA ASN A 563 8.98 1.14 35.14
C ASN A 563 9.98 1.08 33.97
N ALA A 564 9.65 0.35 32.90
CA ALA A 564 10.57 0.06 31.81
C ALA A 564 10.03 0.40 30.41
N ILE A 565 10.96 0.62 29.48
CA ILE A 565 10.77 0.75 28.04
C ILE A 565 11.29 -0.54 27.39
N PHE A 566 10.46 -1.14 26.52
CA PHE A 566 10.71 -2.42 25.88
C PHE A 566 10.78 -2.23 24.36
N PRO A 567 11.95 -1.96 23.76
CA PRO A 567 12.11 -1.97 22.31
C PRO A 567 11.95 -3.36 21.71
N PHE A 568 12.46 -4.39 22.38
CA PHE A 568 12.40 -5.80 21.96
C PHE A 568 12.77 -6.70 23.16
N TRP A 569 11.83 -6.90 24.09
CA TRP A 569 12.06 -7.73 25.28
C TRP A 569 11.93 -9.21 24.94
N GLU A 570 13.06 -9.91 25.08
CA GLU A 570 13.27 -11.34 24.79
C GLU A 570 14.38 -11.92 25.68
N ASP A 571 14.51 -13.25 25.66
CA ASP A 571 15.59 -14.00 26.32
C ASP A 571 16.90 -13.90 25.50
N LEU A 572 17.59 -12.76 25.64
CA LEU A 572 18.67 -12.31 24.75
C LEU A 572 20.05 -12.40 25.40
N TYR A 573 20.94 -13.18 24.77
CA TYR A 573 22.31 -13.39 25.19
C TYR A 573 23.32 -12.68 24.25
N PRO A 574 24.07 -11.67 24.73
CA PRO A 574 25.16 -11.04 23.97
C PRO A 574 26.32 -12.03 23.70
N PRO A 575 26.56 -12.47 22.44
CA PRO A 575 27.51 -13.52 22.16
C PRO A 575 28.96 -13.02 22.26
N SER A 576 29.72 -13.59 23.20
CA SER A 576 31.01 -13.06 23.71
C SER A 576 32.19 -12.88 22.72
N GLU A 577 32.04 -13.19 21.44
CA GLU A 577 33.04 -12.91 20.39
C GLU A 577 32.59 -11.89 19.33
N ASP A 578 31.27 -11.73 19.06
CA ASP A 578 30.77 -10.98 17.88
C ASP A 578 29.62 -9.97 18.15
N GLY A 579 28.89 -10.04 19.29
CA GLY A 579 27.75 -9.15 19.57
C GLY A 579 27.87 -8.37 20.88
N ALA A 580 27.26 -7.18 20.97
CA ALA A 580 27.47 -6.26 22.10
C ALA A 580 26.38 -5.17 22.26
N ILE A 581 26.33 -4.57 23.45
CA ILE A 581 25.41 -3.46 23.79
C ILE A 581 26.20 -2.16 24.00
N TYR A 582 25.72 -1.07 23.39
CA TYR A 582 26.39 0.22 23.30
C TYR A 582 25.52 1.38 23.78
N PHE A 583 26.17 2.46 24.21
CA PHE A 583 25.56 3.73 24.57
C PHE A 583 26.31 4.92 23.97
N TRP A 584 25.57 5.94 23.53
CA TRP A 584 26.11 7.23 23.08
C TRP A 584 25.37 8.43 23.70
N ASP A 585 26.15 9.33 24.28
CA ASP A 585 25.75 10.68 24.72
C ASP A 585 25.83 11.64 23.52
N ASP A 586 24.74 11.72 22.76
CA ASP A 586 24.59 12.65 21.63
C ASP A 586 23.95 13.98 22.09
N THR A 587 24.50 14.58 23.15
CA THR A 587 24.09 15.91 23.66
C THR A 587 24.31 17.06 22.66
N ALA A 588 24.91 16.83 21.50
CA ALA A 588 24.91 17.78 20.40
C ALA A 588 23.51 17.91 19.77
N ASN A 589 22.81 16.78 19.64
CA ASN A 589 21.53 16.64 18.93
C ASN A 589 20.39 16.30 19.92
N ASP A 590 20.54 16.74 21.18
CA ASP A 590 19.59 16.59 22.30
C ASP A 590 19.00 15.18 22.56
N ARG A 591 19.71 14.13 22.13
CA ARG A 591 19.27 12.73 22.18
C ARG A 591 20.34 11.79 22.75
N ALA A 592 19.92 10.61 23.21
CA ALA A 592 20.77 9.59 23.82
C ALA A 592 20.42 8.24 23.22
N ILE A 593 21.42 7.51 22.72
CA ILE A 593 21.22 6.30 21.92
C ILE A 593 21.74 5.07 22.67
N PHE A 594 20.93 4.02 22.69
CA PHE A 594 21.26 2.68 23.16
C PHE A 594 21.13 1.72 21.98
N GLN A 595 22.13 0.88 21.72
CA GLN A 595 22.13 -0.10 20.62
C GLN A 595 22.42 -1.50 21.16
N TRP A 596 21.56 -2.45 20.83
CA TRP A 596 21.84 -3.88 20.88
C TRP A 596 22.32 -4.28 19.47
N ASP A 597 23.53 -4.81 19.39
CA ASP A 597 24.24 -5.08 18.13
C ASP A 597 24.53 -6.58 18.01
N TYR A 598 23.94 -7.24 17.02
CA TYR A 598 24.14 -8.65 16.69
C TYR A 598 23.94 -9.61 17.90
N ILE A 599 22.84 -9.43 18.63
CA ILE A 599 22.52 -10.19 19.85
C ILE A 599 21.70 -11.45 19.52
N SER A 600 22.02 -12.58 20.12
CA SER A 600 21.30 -13.85 19.92
C SER A 600 20.23 -14.11 20.97
N HIS A 601 19.24 -14.95 20.64
CA HIS A 601 18.38 -15.58 21.65
C HIS A 601 19.11 -16.75 22.33
N ILE A 602 18.93 -16.96 23.65
CA ILE A 602 19.71 -17.91 24.46
C ILE A 602 19.72 -19.36 23.90
N ASP A 603 18.56 -19.87 23.47
CA ASP A 603 18.40 -21.23 22.94
C ASP A 603 18.69 -21.34 21.42
N ILE A 604 18.89 -20.21 20.71
CA ILE A 604 19.01 -20.17 19.25
C ILE A 604 20.21 -19.29 18.84
N GLU A 605 21.43 -19.74 19.17
CA GLU A 605 22.71 -19.07 18.89
C GLU A 605 22.95 -18.66 17.41
N SER A 606 22.16 -19.18 16.46
CA SER A 606 22.25 -18.88 15.02
C SER A 606 21.33 -17.76 14.52
N GLU A 607 20.38 -17.33 15.35
CA GLU A 607 19.47 -16.22 15.04
C GLU A 607 19.94 -14.97 15.80
N HIS A 608 19.81 -13.81 15.16
CA HIS A 608 20.35 -12.55 15.68
C HIS A 608 19.37 -11.39 15.49
N VAL A 609 19.42 -10.42 16.41
CA VAL A 609 18.67 -9.15 16.35
C VAL A 609 19.60 -7.97 16.63
N SER A 610 19.37 -6.87 15.92
CA SER A 610 20.04 -5.59 16.10
C SER A 610 19.00 -4.47 16.13
N PHE A 611 18.90 -3.73 17.24
CA PHE A 611 17.91 -2.67 17.44
C PHE A 611 18.44 -1.55 18.33
N GLN A 612 17.80 -0.38 18.25
CA GLN A 612 18.18 0.82 19.02
C GLN A 612 17.00 1.45 19.74
N VAL A 613 17.29 2.11 20.87
CA VAL A 613 16.43 3.09 21.51
C VAL A 613 17.10 4.45 21.45
N ILE A 614 16.41 5.44 20.91
CA ILE A 614 16.78 6.85 20.95
C ILE A 614 15.85 7.57 21.92
N LEU A 615 16.40 8.11 23.01
CA LEU A 615 15.69 8.92 23.99
C LEU A 615 15.97 10.41 23.72
N TYR A 616 14.94 11.18 23.38
CA TYR A 616 15.04 12.63 23.17
C TYR A 616 14.81 13.40 24.48
N ARG A 617 15.37 14.61 24.61
CA ARG A 617 15.18 15.46 25.80
C ARG A 617 13.71 15.85 26.06
N SER A 618 12.88 15.84 25.03
CA SER A 618 11.42 16.05 25.12
C SER A 618 10.68 14.97 25.94
N GLY A 619 11.26 13.77 26.08
CA GLY A 619 10.59 12.57 26.56
C GLY A 619 10.12 11.64 25.44
N ASP A 620 10.21 12.07 24.17
CA ASP A 620 9.87 11.22 23.03
C ASP A 620 10.92 10.10 22.85
N ILE A 621 10.45 8.95 22.38
CA ILE A 621 11.23 7.73 22.24
C ILE A 621 11.13 7.27 20.78
N VAL A 622 12.24 6.85 20.17
CA VAL A 622 12.24 6.16 18.87
C VAL A 622 12.93 4.81 19.01
N PHE A 623 12.26 3.76 18.53
CA PHE A 623 12.85 2.45 18.27
C PHE A 623 13.27 2.37 16.79
N GLN A 624 14.48 1.89 16.53
CA GLN A 624 14.98 1.57 15.19
C GLN A 624 15.34 0.08 15.14
N TYR A 625 14.85 -0.65 14.14
CA TYR A 625 15.08 -2.08 13.97
C TYR A 625 16.00 -2.30 12.76
N GLY A 626 17.18 -2.87 12.98
CA GLY A 626 18.22 -3.09 11.98
C GLY A 626 18.02 -4.42 11.27
N GLU A 627 18.98 -5.34 11.43
CA GLU A 627 18.81 -6.75 11.07
C GLU A 627 18.01 -7.47 12.17
N MET A 628 16.89 -8.10 11.82
CA MET A 628 16.00 -8.81 12.75
C MET A 628 15.67 -10.22 12.24
N ALA A 629 16.00 -11.25 13.00
CA ALA A 629 15.57 -12.62 12.74
C ALA A 629 14.03 -12.76 12.82
N GLU A 630 13.38 -13.13 11.71
CA GLU A 630 11.91 -13.22 11.62
C GLU A 630 11.32 -14.24 12.61
N SER A 631 12.08 -15.28 12.97
CA SER A 631 11.71 -16.31 13.94
C SER A 631 11.53 -15.80 15.37
N LEU A 632 12.20 -14.70 15.75
CA LEU A 632 12.12 -14.10 17.09
C LEU A 632 11.03 -13.02 17.21
N LEU A 633 10.56 -12.47 16.08
CA LEU A 633 9.48 -11.48 16.03
C LEU A 633 8.12 -12.04 16.51
N ALA A 634 7.99 -13.38 16.55
CA ALA A 634 6.76 -14.07 16.96
C ALA A 634 6.54 -14.12 18.48
N ASN A 635 7.54 -13.80 19.30
CA ASN A 635 7.49 -13.97 20.76
C ASN A 635 7.63 -12.65 21.54
N ALA A 636 8.43 -11.71 21.06
CA ALA A 636 8.86 -10.53 21.83
C ALA A 636 7.72 -9.64 22.38
N THR A 637 8.01 -8.97 23.51
CA THR A 637 7.22 -7.82 23.98
C THR A 637 7.84 -6.51 23.49
N VAL A 638 7.01 -5.62 22.93
CA VAL A 638 7.39 -4.25 22.57
C VAL A 638 6.39 -3.26 23.16
N GLY A 639 6.88 -2.19 23.81
CA GLY A 639 6.02 -1.23 24.50
C GLY A 639 6.73 -0.38 25.55
N LEU A 640 5.96 0.17 26.48
CA LEU A 640 6.44 0.87 27.68
C LEU A 640 5.42 0.79 28.83
N GLU A 641 5.87 0.81 30.09
CA GLU A 641 4.95 0.85 31.24
C GLU A 641 5.47 1.62 32.47
N ASN A 642 4.54 1.97 33.35
CA ASN A 642 4.79 2.78 34.54
C ASN A 642 5.32 1.96 35.74
N GLY A 643 5.98 2.63 36.69
CA GLY A 643 6.52 2.01 37.92
C GLY A 643 5.52 1.57 38.99
N ASP A 644 4.34 1.08 38.60
CA ASP A 644 3.53 0.17 39.42
C ASP A 644 2.67 -0.82 38.59
N GLY A 645 3.06 -1.06 37.34
CA GLY A 645 2.51 -2.11 36.49
C GLY A 645 1.02 -1.97 36.17
N SER A 646 0.51 -0.74 36.18
CA SER A 646 -0.92 -0.46 36.13
C SER A 646 -1.37 0.28 34.86
N VAL A 647 -0.42 0.88 34.13
CA VAL A 647 -0.63 1.71 32.95
C VAL A 647 0.58 1.57 32.01
N GLY A 648 0.34 1.04 30.80
CA GLY A 648 1.37 0.80 29.81
C GLY A 648 0.81 0.71 28.40
N LEU A 649 1.66 0.99 27.42
CA LEU A 649 1.38 0.95 25.99
C LEU A 649 2.04 -0.32 25.43
N GLN A 650 1.23 -1.33 25.13
CA GLN A 650 1.67 -2.50 24.38
C GLN A 650 1.61 -2.19 22.88
N LEU A 651 2.73 -2.37 22.19
CA LEU A 651 2.84 -2.29 20.73
C LEU A 651 2.89 -3.68 20.11
N LEU A 652 3.64 -4.62 20.71
CA LEU A 652 3.69 -6.04 20.36
C LEU A 652 3.66 -6.89 21.64
N TYR A 653 3.02 -8.05 21.58
CA TYR A 653 3.22 -9.17 22.50
C TYR A 653 2.98 -10.46 21.72
N ASN A 654 3.92 -11.41 21.76
CA ASN A 654 3.83 -12.71 21.07
C ASN A 654 3.36 -12.56 19.61
N GLY A 655 4.08 -11.74 18.83
CA GLY A 655 3.81 -11.50 17.41
C GLY A 655 2.51 -10.74 17.11
N SER A 656 1.65 -10.51 18.10
CA SER A 656 0.36 -9.83 18.00
C SER A 656 0.49 -8.36 18.36
N GLY A 657 0.12 -7.46 17.43
CA GLY A 657 0.29 -6.02 17.60
C GLY A 657 0.64 -5.29 16.30
N ILE A 658 1.53 -4.31 16.38
CA ILE A 658 2.10 -3.57 15.23
C ILE A 658 2.87 -4.50 14.27
N PRO A 659 3.12 -4.12 13.00
CA PRO A 659 4.12 -4.81 12.20
C PRO A 659 5.51 -4.51 12.77
N LEU A 660 6.39 -5.50 12.75
CA LEU A 660 7.82 -5.34 13.03
C LEU A 660 8.62 -6.28 12.12
N GLY A 661 9.88 -5.91 11.89
CA GLY A 661 10.78 -6.53 10.92
C GLY A 661 12.08 -5.72 10.77
N SER A 662 12.94 -6.15 9.86
CA SER A 662 14.18 -5.42 9.54
C SER A 662 13.89 -4.09 8.83
N HIS A 663 14.74 -3.08 9.02
CA HIS A 663 14.64 -1.75 8.41
C HIS A 663 13.36 -0.95 8.74
N GLN A 664 12.81 -1.15 9.95
CA GLN A 664 11.58 -0.48 10.40
C GLN A 664 11.81 0.41 11.63
N ALA A 665 10.91 1.38 11.86
CA ALA A 665 11.01 2.35 12.95
C ALA A 665 9.66 2.53 13.68
N VAL A 666 9.72 2.85 14.98
CA VAL A 666 8.54 3.23 15.77
C VAL A 666 8.86 4.46 16.62
N ARG A 667 8.01 5.49 16.55
CA ARG A 667 8.12 6.71 17.35
C ARG A 667 6.98 6.77 18.35
N LEU A 668 7.32 6.95 19.62
CA LEU A 668 6.40 7.07 20.75
C LEU A 668 6.53 8.50 21.29
N LEU A 669 5.48 9.30 21.13
CA LEU A 669 5.42 10.70 21.52
C LEU A 669 4.86 10.84 22.94
N ALA A 670 5.55 11.59 23.79
CA ALA A 670 5.27 11.63 25.22
C ALA A 670 4.00 12.43 25.58
N PRO A 671 3.19 11.98 26.56
CA PRO A 671 2.02 12.70 27.07
C PRO A 671 2.36 13.98 27.86
N HIS A 672 3.65 14.27 28.06
CA HIS A 672 4.13 15.29 28.97
C HIS A 672 4.79 16.46 28.21
N ALA A 673 4.71 17.65 28.81
CA ALA A 673 5.35 18.90 28.40
C ALA A 673 4.94 19.54 27.05
N ARG A 674 4.30 18.83 26.09
CA ARG A 674 3.69 19.48 24.91
C ARG A 674 2.34 20.12 25.28
N PRO A 675 2.18 21.46 25.38
CA PRO A 675 0.87 22.05 25.57
C PRO A 675 -0.03 21.75 24.36
N THR A 676 -1.24 21.26 24.59
CA THR A 676 -2.20 20.93 23.52
C THR A 676 -3.18 22.06 23.21
N ARG A 677 -3.27 23.06 24.10
CA ARG A 677 -4.12 24.25 23.95
C ARG A 677 -3.70 25.40 24.87
N GLY A 678 -3.98 26.63 24.42
CA GLY A 678 -3.75 27.87 25.17
C GLY A 678 -4.86 28.90 24.97
N SER A 679 -4.83 30.00 25.74
CA SER A 679 -5.75 31.13 25.53
C SER A 679 -5.21 32.42 26.17
N GLY A 680 -5.29 33.52 25.43
CA GLY A 680 -4.74 34.84 25.81
C GLY A 680 -5.42 35.94 25.00
N ASP A 681 -5.71 37.06 25.67
CA ASP A 681 -6.15 38.34 25.10
C ASP A 681 -7.12 38.31 23.90
N GLY A 682 -8.12 37.43 23.96
CA GLY A 682 -9.18 37.33 22.94
C GLY A 682 -8.96 36.26 21.89
N TYR A 683 -7.88 35.47 21.97
CA TYR A 683 -7.64 34.29 21.17
C TYR A 683 -7.49 33.02 22.04
N ALA A 684 -7.68 31.87 21.41
CA ALA A 684 -7.37 30.55 21.94
C ALA A 684 -6.69 29.72 20.86
N TRP A 685 -5.86 28.75 21.26
CA TRP A 685 -5.22 27.84 20.33
C TRP A 685 -5.40 26.38 20.75
N THR A 686 -5.35 25.47 19.78
CA THR A 686 -5.28 24.01 19.93
C THR A 686 -4.28 23.44 18.93
N ASN A 687 -3.81 22.21 19.11
CA ASN A 687 -2.92 21.56 18.14
C ASN A 687 -3.39 20.15 17.75
N SER A 688 -2.80 19.57 16.71
CA SER A 688 -3.12 18.24 16.19
C SER A 688 -2.77 17.08 17.15
N LEU A 689 -2.19 17.37 18.32
CA LEU A 689 -1.95 16.42 19.40
C LEU A 689 -3.13 16.38 20.41
N ASP A 690 -4.03 17.36 20.39
CA ASP A 690 -5.34 17.24 21.05
C ASP A 690 -6.24 16.36 20.16
N ALA A 691 -6.82 15.28 20.71
CA ALA A 691 -7.79 14.42 20.02
C ALA A 691 -9.09 15.15 19.58
N THR A 692 -9.22 16.45 19.91
CA THR A 692 -10.27 17.35 19.45
C THR A 692 -9.77 18.58 18.66
N GLY A 693 -8.47 18.64 18.36
CA GLY A 693 -7.80 19.71 17.62
C GLY A 693 -7.87 19.61 16.08
N PRO A 694 -7.11 20.46 15.35
CA PRO A 694 -7.08 20.48 13.89
C PRO A 694 -6.40 19.25 13.29
N SER A 695 -6.88 18.80 12.13
CA SER A 695 -6.16 17.85 11.27
C SER A 695 -5.01 18.53 10.54
N HIS A 696 -3.86 17.86 10.41
CA HIS A 696 -2.80 18.30 9.51
C HIS A 696 -3.20 18.02 8.06
N VAL A 697 -3.36 19.09 7.28
CA VAL A 697 -3.65 19.08 5.83
C VAL A 697 -2.72 20.13 5.23
N TRP A 698 -1.93 19.74 4.23
CA TRP A 698 -0.91 20.60 3.64
C TRP A 698 -1.34 21.08 2.25
N GLU A 699 -1.40 22.40 2.06
CA GLU A 699 -1.72 22.99 0.75
C GLU A 699 -0.43 23.12 -0.07
N LEU A 700 -0.26 22.29 -1.12
CA LEU A 700 0.95 22.33 -1.94
C LEU A 700 0.99 23.56 -2.87
N ILE A 701 1.52 24.69 -2.38
CA ILE A 701 1.54 25.96 -3.14
C ILE A 701 2.89 26.30 -3.82
N THR A 702 3.85 25.37 -3.87
CA THR A 702 5.12 25.57 -4.60
C THR A 702 4.94 25.59 -6.12
N GLU A 703 4.02 24.77 -6.65
CA GLU A 703 3.75 24.67 -8.09
C GLU A 703 2.72 25.70 -8.58
N THR A 704 1.79 26.11 -7.70
CA THR A 704 0.61 26.93 -8.04
C THR A 704 0.65 28.34 -7.48
N GLY A 705 1.38 28.57 -6.39
CA GLY A 705 1.53 29.85 -5.73
C GLY A 705 2.49 30.81 -6.45
N THR A 706 2.60 32.01 -5.91
CA THR A 706 3.56 33.02 -6.37
C THR A 706 4.72 33.11 -5.38
N ALA A 707 5.94 32.82 -5.83
CA ALA A 707 7.15 33.08 -5.05
C ALA A 707 7.31 34.58 -4.77
N LEU A 708 7.68 34.92 -3.53
CA LEU A 708 7.88 36.30 -3.07
C LEU A 708 9.30 36.79 -3.37
N ASP A 709 9.41 38.09 -3.70
CA ASP A 709 10.68 38.79 -3.91
C ASP A 709 11.30 39.14 -2.55
N LEU A 710 11.95 38.14 -1.94
CA LEU A 710 12.72 38.22 -0.69
C LEU A 710 14.20 37.87 -1.01
N PRO A 711 14.99 38.85 -1.51
CA PRO A 711 16.21 38.56 -2.26
C PRO A 711 17.49 38.41 -1.41
N SER A 712 17.35 38.34 -0.08
CA SER A 712 18.43 38.18 0.90
C SER A 712 17.87 37.81 2.28
N ASP A 713 18.77 37.45 3.20
CA ASP A 713 18.62 37.71 4.64
C ASP A 713 18.03 39.11 4.90
N ASP A 714 17.35 39.27 6.04
CA ASP A 714 16.81 40.53 6.53
C ASP A 714 15.97 41.27 5.47
N SER A 715 15.01 40.57 4.85
CA SER A 715 14.16 41.10 3.77
C SER A 715 12.67 40.87 4.01
N GLN A 716 11.83 41.78 3.50
CA GLN A 716 10.37 41.70 3.65
C GLN A 716 9.61 42.39 2.52
N THR A 717 8.42 41.87 2.20
CA THR A 717 7.56 42.35 1.11
C THR A 717 6.09 42.43 1.52
N ALA A 718 5.29 43.21 0.77
CA ALA A 718 3.88 43.47 1.11
C ALA A 718 2.92 42.68 0.22
N VAL A 719 2.01 41.92 0.83
CA VAL A 719 1.00 41.09 0.18
C VAL A 719 -0.40 41.69 0.39
N THR A 720 -1.24 41.68 -0.64
CA THR A 720 -2.66 42.04 -0.55
C THR A 720 -3.48 40.78 -0.30
N LEU A 721 -4.39 40.81 0.69
CA LEU A 721 -5.25 39.68 1.02
C LEU A 721 -6.49 39.63 0.12
N PRO A 722 -7.04 38.44 -0.19
CA PRO A 722 -8.21 38.30 -1.06
C PRO A 722 -9.52 38.74 -0.40
N PHE A 723 -9.56 38.74 0.94
CA PHE A 723 -10.65 39.22 1.78
C PHE A 723 -10.12 40.13 2.91
N PRO A 724 -10.97 40.93 3.58
CA PRO A 724 -10.61 41.60 4.82
C PRO A 724 -10.47 40.55 5.94
N PHE A 725 -9.26 40.39 6.49
CA PHE A 725 -8.97 39.46 7.58
C PHE A 725 -9.19 40.13 8.95
N PRO A 726 -9.98 39.55 9.87
CA PRO A 726 -10.24 40.14 11.19
C PRO A 726 -9.17 39.74 12.22
N PHE A 727 -8.38 40.72 12.68
CA PHE A 727 -7.29 40.50 13.63
C PHE A 727 -7.30 41.56 14.75
N PHE A 728 -7.24 41.13 16.01
CA PHE A 728 -7.36 41.97 17.22
C PHE A 728 -8.44 43.07 17.12
N GLY A 729 -9.63 42.68 16.63
CA GLY A 729 -10.80 43.57 16.50
C GLY A 729 -10.74 44.60 15.37
N SER A 730 -9.76 44.52 14.47
CA SER A 730 -9.62 45.34 13.26
C SER A 730 -9.70 44.47 11.99
N GLU A 731 -10.07 45.06 10.85
CA GLU A 731 -10.07 44.38 9.54
C GLU A 731 -8.86 44.85 8.71
N TYR A 732 -8.04 43.91 8.24
CA TYR A 732 -6.86 44.18 7.41
C TYR A 732 -7.02 43.61 5.99
N THR A 733 -6.51 44.31 4.99
CA THR A 733 -6.59 43.90 3.56
C THR A 733 -5.23 43.73 2.90
N ALA A 734 -4.16 43.90 3.67
CA ALA A 734 -2.79 43.65 3.29
C ALA A 734 -1.96 43.38 4.57
N LEU A 735 -0.84 42.70 4.40
CA LEU A 735 0.17 42.47 5.43
C LEU A 735 1.57 42.51 4.81
N ARG A 736 2.60 42.41 5.65
CA ARG A 736 4.00 42.21 5.25
C ARG A 736 4.46 40.83 5.66
N VAL A 737 5.26 40.19 4.81
CA VAL A 737 5.89 38.88 5.05
C VAL A 737 7.40 39.09 5.09
N CYS A 738 8.08 38.51 6.08
CA CYS A 738 9.53 38.59 6.28
C CYS A 738 10.23 37.27 5.92
N SER A 739 11.51 37.32 5.56
CA SER A 739 12.39 36.14 5.53
C SER A 739 12.36 35.40 6.87
N ASN A 740 12.42 36.17 7.97
CA ASN A 740 12.62 35.74 9.36
C ASN A 740 11.33 35.16 9.99
N GLY A 741 10.53 34.43 9.22
CA GLY A 741 9.42 33.58 9.66
C GLY A 741 8.20 34.29 10.29
N TRP A 742 7.96 35.57 10.00
CA TRP A 742 6.83 36.33 10.54
C TRP A 742 6.03 37.14 9.50
N LEU A 743 4.78 37.45 9.86
CA LEU A 743 3.87 38.31 9.11
C LEU A 743 3.36 39.46 10.00
N SER A 744 3.36 40.72 9.54
CA SER A 744 2.84 41.88 10.31
C SER A 744 1.85 42.72 9.51
N PHE A 745 0.80 43.20 10.18
CA PHE A 745 -0.24 44.06 9.60
C PHE A 745 0.11 45.56 9.63
N ASP A 746 1.20 45.94 10.30
CA ASP A 746 1.64 47.33 10.40
C ASP A 746 2.44 47.80 9.18
N GLU A 747 2.50 49.12 8.92
CA GLU A 747 3.40 49.72 7.91
C GLU A 747 4.89 49.73 8.37
N THR A 748 5.37 48.63 8.96
CA THR A 748 6.73 48.49 9.50
C THR A 748 7.80 48.31 8.42
N ASN A 749 9.01 48.79 8.69
CA ASN A 749 10.22 48.46 7.91
C ASN A 749 11.20 47.61 8.77
N SER A 750 10.69 46.93 9.80
CA SER A 750 11.46 46.01 10.61
C SER A 750 11.78 44.72 9.85
N THR A 751 12.90 44.11 10.21
CA THR A 751 13.36 42.77 9.80
C THR A 751 13.92 42.09 11.06
N ASP A 752 13.27 42.29 12.21
CA ASP A 752 13.86 41.80 13.47
C ASP A 752 13.90 40.26 13.45
N TYR A 753 15.08 39.69 13.68
CA TYR A 753 15.35 38.27 13.86
C TYR A 753 15.38 37.87 15.35
N ASN A 754 15.46 38.85 16.28
CA ASN A 754 15.64 38.57 17.70
C ASN A 754 14.30 38.15 18.34
N ASN A 755 14.15 36.85 18.57
CA ASN A 755 13.00 36.16 19.17
C ASN A 755 12.58 36.81 20.50
N GLN A 756 11.27 36.93 20.76
CA GLN A 756 10.71 37.60 21.93
C GLN A 756 9.41 36.93 22.42
N ALA A 757 9.24 36.88 23.75
CA ALA A 757 8.02 36.38 24.40
C ALA A 757 6.78 37.14 23.95
N ILE A 758 5.64 36.46 23.82
CA ILE A 758 4.41 37.04 23.25
C ILE A 758 3.36 37.26 24.36
N PRO A 759 2.86 38.49 24.60
CA PRO A 759 3.23 39.76 23.95
C PRO A 759 4.45 40.47 24.59
N THR A 760 5.25 41.14 23.77
CA THR A 760 6.34 42.05 24.17
C THR A 760 6.40 43.27 23.25
N VAL A 761 6.36 44.47 23.83
CA VAL A 761 6.51 45.76 23.10
C VAL A 761 7.87 45.80 22.37
N GLY A 762 7.87 45.54 21.06
CA GLY A 762 9.06 45.19 20.29
C GLY A 762 9.36 46.12 19.11
N ASN A 763 9.94 45.54 18.05
CA ASN A 763 10.10 46.18 16.74
C ASN A 763 9.14 45.62 15.66
N VAL A 764 8.47 44.50 15.97
CA VAL A 764 7.46 43.84 15.15
C VAL A 764 6.24 43.61 16.04
N ASP A 765 5.31 44.57 16.05
CA ASP A 765 4.01 44.42 16.71
C ASP A 765 2.94 44.01 15.67
N ASN A 766 1.71 43.72 16.13
CA ASN A 766 0.53 43.52 15.25
C ASN A 766 0.74 42.41 14.21
N ALA A 767 1.12 41.22 14.68
CA ALA A 767 1.81 40.21 13.89
C ALA A 767 1.41 38.77 14.21
N ILE A 768 1.68 37.90 13.23
CA ILE A 768 1.51 36.45 13.26
C ILE A 768 2.91 35.84 13.14
N PHE A 769 3.29 35.01 14.10
CA PHE A 769 4.60 34.37 14.20
C PHE A 769 4.40 32.85 14.09
N PRO A 770 4.45 32.26 12.89
CA PRO A 770 4.46 30.80 12.73
C PRO A 770 5.80 30.18 13.14
N LEU A 771 6.93 30.82 12.82
CA LEU A 771 8.27 30.32 13.15
C LEU A 771 9.29 31.49 13.17
N TRP A 772 9.15 32.43 14.10
CA TRP A 772 10.04 33.59 14.14
C TRP A 772 11.42 33.22 14.69
N ASP A 773 12.40 33.20 13.78
CA ASP A 773 13.83 33.04 14.05
C ASP A 773 14.71 33.70 12.97
N ASP A 774 16.04 33.61 13.13
CA ASP A 774 17.09 34.13 12.24
C ASP A 774 17.20 33.31 10.92
N LEU A 775 16.15 33.35 10.09
CA LEU A 775 15.98 32.48 8.90
C LEU A 775 16.50 33.12 7.59
N ASP A 776 17.45 32.46 6.93
CA ASP A 776 18.25 33.03 5.83
C ASP A 776 18.08 32.28 4.49
N PRO A 777 17.53 32.91 3.44
CA PRO A 777 17.44 32.31 2.10
C PRO A 777 18.76 32.31 1.30
N GLU A 778 19.84 32.98 1.72
CA GLU A 778 21.10 33.01 0.96
C GLU A 778 21.93 31.71 1.11
N GLU A 779 21.66 30.88 2.13
CA GLU A 779 22.38 29.62 2.39
C GLU A 779 21.65 28.37 1.82
N SER A 780 20.54 28.52 1.08
CA SER A 780 19.86 27.43 0.35
C SER A 780 19.31 27.85 -1.02
N ASP A 781 18.65 26.94 -1.75
CA ASP A 781 17.80 27.25 -2.92
C ASP A 781 16.32 27.50 -2.51
N GLY A 782 16.06 27.73 -1.20
CA GLY A 782 14.74 27.85 -0.59
C GLY A 782 13.99 29.14 -0.95
N ALA A 783 12.67 29.14 -0.71
CA ALA A 783 11.81 30.26 -1.10
C ALA A 783 10.52 30.37 -0.25
N VAL A 784 9.95 31.59 -0.23
CA VAL A 784 8.62 31.85 0.36
C VAL A 784 7.59 32.01 -0.75
N TYR A 785 6.51 31.22 -0.68
CA TYR A 785 5.40 31.21 -1.62
C TYR A 785 4.15 31.81 -0.98
N VAL A 786 3.28 32.41 -1.80
CA VAL A 786 1.94 32.84 -1.39
C VAL A 786 0.88 32.45 -2.42
N GLN A 787 -0.28 31.99 -1.95
CA GLN A 787 -1.46 31.78 -2.79
C GLN A 787 -2.70 32.40 -2.15
N THR A 788 -3.43 33.17 -2.95
CA THR A 788 -4.62 33.96 -2.54
C THR A 788 -5.80 33.82 -3.50
N ASP A 789 -5.68 32.94 -4.49
CA ASP A 789 -6.75 32.53 -5.40
C ASP A 789 -6.53 31.05 -5.72
N PHE A 790 -7.55 30.23 -5.45
CA PHE A 790 -7.56 28.79 -5.70
C PHE A 790 -8.52 28.42 -6.84
N GLY A 791 -9.23 29.39 -7.43
CA GLY A 791 -10.10 29.21 -8.60
C GLY A 791 -11.39 28.39 -8.38
N ASP A 792 -11.53 27.72 -7.25
CA ASP A 792 -12.63 26.85 -6.84
C ASP A 792 -13.77 27.60 -6.12
N GLY A 793 -13.44 28.70 -5.43
CA GLY A 793 -14.34 29.48 -4.59
C GLY A 793 -14.16 29.27 -3.08
N VAL A 794 -13.04 28.69 -2.64
CA VAL A 794 -12.58 28.75 -1.24
C VAL A 794 -11.93 30.10 -0.99
N ASP A 795 -12.47 30.85 -0.02
CA ASP A 795 -11.93 32.13 0.42
C ASP A 795 -10.83 31.87 1.49
N MET A 796 -9.59 31.56 1.09
CA MET A 796 -8.43 31.43 2.01
C MET A 796 -7.16 32.10 1.47
N ALA A 797 -6.17 32.34 2.34
CA ALA A 797 -4.86 32.87 1.97
C ALA A 797 -3.74 32.06 2.62
N VAL A 798 -2.84 31.49 1.80
CA VAL A 798 -1.78 30.57 2.22
C VAL A 798 -0.41 31.21 1.99
N PHE A 799 0.47 31.11 2.98
CA PHE A 799 1.85 31.60 2.97
C PHE A 799 2.77 30.46 3.42
N GLN A 800 3.80 30.13 2.64
CA GLN A 800 4.62 28.93 2.87
C GLN A 800 6.09 29.26 2.73
N TRP A 801 6.89 28.91 3.73
CA TRP A 801 8.35 28.85 3.65
C TRP A 801 8.74 27.42 3.27
N THR A 802 9.75 27.25 2.42
CA THR A 802 10.18 25.93 1.94
C THR A 802 11.68 25.89 1.74
N ASP A 803 12.28 24.79 2.20
CA ASP A 803 13.71 24.50 2.19
C ASP A 803 14.55 25.63 2.83
N TYR A 804 14.04 26.19 3.94
CA TYR A 804 14.42 27.50 4.48
C TYR A 804 15.26 27.35 5.77
N PRO A 805 16.59 27.50 5.73
CA PRO A 805 17.46 27.23 6.87
C PRO A 805 17.53 28.40 7.87
N HIS A 806 18.09 28.12 9.05
CA HIS A 806 18.51 29.13 10.01
C HIS A 806 19.96 29.59 9.72
N HIS A 807 20.25 30.87 9.93
CA HIS A 807 21.50 31.55 9.51
C HIS A 807 22.80 30.97 10.09
N VAL A 808 22.72 30.12 11.13
CA VAL A 808 23.91 29.62 11.86
C VAL A 808 24.03 28.09 11.85
N THR A 809 22.96 27.39 12.25
CA THR A 809 22.87 25.92 12.37
C THR A 809 21.40 25.52 12.32
N GLY A 810 21.07 24.38 11.72
CA GLY A 810 19.72 23.80 11.72
C GLY A 810 18.82 24.32 10.59
N GLY A 811 17.82 23.52 10.27
CA GLY A 811 17.08 23.61 9.02
C GLY A 811 17.81 22.89 7.88
N PRO A 812 17.15 22.73 6.72
CA PRO A 812 16.01 23.50 6.25
C PRO A 812 14.69 23.26 6.99
N TYR A 813 13.87 24.31 7.10
CA TYR A 813 12.50 24.25 7.59
C TYR A 813 11.50 24.48 6.46
N THR A 814 10.40 23.73 6.50
CA THR A 814 9.26 23.87 5.60
C THR A 814 7.98 23.92 6.42
N PHE A 815 7.34 25.09 6.43
CA PHE A 815 6.17 25.41 7.25
C PHE A 815 5.23 26.40 6.56
N GLN A 816 3.98 26.45 7.00
CA GLN A 816 2.91 27.16 6.30
C GLN A 816 1.92 27.83 7.26
N VAL A 817 1.45 29.02 6.89
CA VAL A 817 0.33 29.76 7.48
C VAL A 817 -0.87 29.69 6.53
N VAL A 818 -2.03 29.35 7.06
CA VAL A 818 -3.33 29.51 6.37
C VAL A 818 -4.19 30.50 7.15
N LEU A 819 -4.73 31.51 6.47
CA LEU A 819 -5.66 32.50 7.02
C LEU A 819 -7.07 32.28 6.45
N PHE A 820 -8.08 32.33 7.32
CA PHE A 820 -9.50 32.22 6.96
C PHE A 820 -10.28 33.53 7.22
N PRO A 821 -11.43 33.77 6.54
CA PRO A 821 -12.11 35.08 6.54
C PRO A 821 -12.86 35.40 7.85
N ASP A 822 -13.01 34.43 8.74
CA ASP A 822 -13.61 34.58 10.08
C ASP A 822 -12.57 34.89 11.17
N GLY A 823 -11.28 34.77 10.85
CA GLY A 823 -10.17 35.03 11.78
C GLY A 823 -9.47 33.78 12.30
N GLU A 824 -9.82 32.57 11.85
CA GLU A 824 -8.99 31.39 12.11
C GLU A 824 -7.65 31.49 11.36
N ILE A 825 -6.59 31.04 12.05
CA ILE A 825 -5.22 30.92 11.55
C ILE A 825 -4.77 29.48 11.81
N LEU A 826 -4.23 28.80 10.80
CA LEU A 826 -3.53 27.52 10.98
C LEU A 826 -2.03 27.71 10.74
N PHE A 827 -1.20 27.07 11.57
CA PHE A 827 0.21 26.83 11.33
C PHE A 827 0.41 25.34 11.05
N HIS A 828 0.99 24.98 9.90
CA HIS A 828 1.36 23.62 9.54
C HIS A 828 2.88 23.49 9.44
N TYR A 829 3.43 22.38 9.92
CA TYR A 829 4.86 22.12 9.98
C TYR A 829 5.14 20.75 9.33
N ILE A 830 5.86 20.70 8.19
CA ILE A 830 6.04 19.47 7.40
C ILE A 830 7.51 19.03 7.29
N ASP A 831 8.46 19.94 7.43
CA ASP A 831 9.86 19.60 7.72
C ASP A 831 10.45 20.62 8.69
N MET A 832 11.13 20.15 9.72
CA MET A 832 11.38 20.92 10.95
C MET A 832 12.74 20.63 11.63
N ASP A 833 13.68 19.96 10.95
CA ASP A 833 15.05 19.63 11.38
C ASP A 833 15.42 19.94 12.85
N ASP A 834 15.44 18.89 13.67
CA ASP A 834 15.33 18.95 15.14
C ASP A 834 16.52 19.67 15.84
N GLU A 835 17.64 19.88 15.15
CA GLU A 835 18.91 20.37 15.73
C GLU A 835 18.89 21.86 16.19
N SER A 836 17.91 22.70 15.83
CA SER A 836 17.94 24.14 16.22
C SER A 836 16.60 24.83 16.57
N LEU A 837 15.52 24.09 16.90
CA LEU A 837 14.23 24.73 17.27
C LEU A 837 14.19 25.41 18.66
N GLY A 838 15.31 25.53 19.36
CA GLY A 838 15.38 26.01 20.75
C GLY A 838 15.12 27.51 20.98
N SER A 839 15.17 28.33 19.93
CA SER A 839 15.03 29.80 19.96
C SER A 839 13.67 30.32 19.48
N ILE A 840 12.88 29.50 18.77
CA ILE A 840 11.73 29.98 18.00
C ILE A 840 10.64 30.67 18.84
N SER A 841 10.16 31.81 18.36
CA SER A 841 8.92 32.45 18.84
C SER A 841 7.74 32.05 17.95
N VAL A 842 6.67 31.53 18.57
CA VAL A 842 5.46 31.08 17.88
C VAL A 842 4.23 31.65 18.60
N GLY A 843 3.31 32.26 17.85
CA GLY A 843 2.07 32.82 18.40
C GLY A 843 1.47 33.96 17.56
N VAL A 844 0.62 34.77 18.19
CA VAL A 844 0.01 35.98 17.59
C VAL A 844 0.01 37.15 18.56
N GLU A 845 0.20 38.36 18.05
CA GLU A 845 0.28 39.58 18.86
C GLU A 845 -0.51 40.75 18.26
N GLY A 846 -1.18 41.51 19.13
CA GLY A 846 -1.98 42.66 18.74
C GLY A 846 -1.19 43.98 18.62
N PRO A 847 -1.88 45.09 18.30
CA PRO A 847 -1.25 46.38 18.07
C PRO A 847 -0.48 46.93 19.28
N GLY A 848 0.84 47.13 19.10
CA GLY A 848 1.71 47.77 20.08
C GLY A 848 2.32 46.86 21.16
N GLY A 849 2.31 45.53 20.97
CA GLY A 849 3.01 44.57 21.82
C GLY A 849 2.55 44.51 23.28
N THR A 850 1.25 44.73 23.52
CA THR A 850 0.65 44.71 24.87
C THR A 850 -0.49 43.71 25.08
N GLU A 851 -0.89 43.00 24.03
CA GLU A 851 -1.93 41.97 24.05
C GLU A 851 -1.56 40.88 23.04
N GLY A 852 -1.70 39.60 23.41
CA GLY A 852 -1.19 38.51 22.58
C GLY A 852 -1.48 37.09 23.09
N LEU A 853 -1.03 36.11 22.32
CA LEU A 853 -1.15 34.69 22.61
C LEU A 853 0.10 33.93 22.16
N GLU A 854 0.91 33.55 23.14
CA GLU A 854 2.09 32.68 22.98
C GLU A 854 1.69 31.21 22.75
N VAL A 855 2.41 30.56 21.84
CA VAL A 855 2.39 29.10 21.60
C VAL A 855 3.73 28.51 22.02
N ASN A 856 4.86 29.14 21.64
CA ASN A 856 6.22 28.78 22.04
C ASN A 856 7.13 30.02 22.12
N PHE A 857 8.12 30.00 23.02
CA PHE A 857 9.20 31.01 23.13
C PHE A 857 10.40 30.44 23.92
N ASP A 858 11.65 30.72 23.48
CA ASP A 858 12.93 30.39 24.15
C ASP A 858 12.95 29.00 24.85
N GLY A 859 12.46 27.99 24.14
CA GLY A 859 12.18 26.66 24.69
C GLY A 859 13.38 25.72 24.70
N THR A 860 13.96 25.44 25.88
CA THR A 860 14.82 24.26 26.07
C THR A 860 13.98 22.99 25.88
N GLY A 861 14.00 22.44 24.66
CA GLY A 861 13.04 21.42 24.22
C GLY A 861 11.78 22.07 23.66
N SER A 862 11.87 22.64 22.45
CA SER A 862 10.69 23.04 21.69
C SER A 862 9.87 21.82 21.31
N TRP A 863 8.54 21.98 21.27
CA TRP A 863 7.59 20.90 20.96
C TRP A 863 6.96 21.06 19.56
N ILE A 864 7.38 22.08 18.81
CA ILE A 864 7.08 22.21 17.38
C ILE A 864 7.86 21.12 16.64
N THR A 865 7.22 20.41 15.69
CA THR A 865 7.83 19.25 15.03
C THR A 865 7.11 18.91 13.72
N THR A 866 7.72 18.10 12.86
CA THR A 866 7.16 17.59 11.61
C THR A 866 5.83 16.86 11.84
N GLY A 867 4.81 17.21 11.04
CA GLY A 867 3.44 16.68 11.14
C GLY A 867 2.53 17.44 12.10
N LEU A 868 3.05 18.41 12.86
CA LEU A 868 2.24 19.24 13.76
C LEU A 868 1.32 20.19 12.97
N THR A 869 0.15 20.49 13.53
CA THR A 869 -0.66 21.65 13.17
C THR A 869 -1.07 22.39 14.44
N VAL A 870 -1.06 23.72 14.42
CA VAL A 870 -1.64 24.59 15.46
C VAL A 870 -2.76 25.41 14.85
N SER A 871 -3.95 25.37 15.45
CA SER A 871 -5.08 26.26 15.13
C SER A 871 -5.13 27.37 16.16
N ILE A 872 -5.32 28.61 15.70
CA ILE A 872 -5.52 29.80 16.53
C ILE A 872 -6.84 30.47 16.11
N GLN A 873 -7.77 30.61 17.04
CA GLN A 873 -9.14 31.09 16.80
C GLN A 873 -9.52 32.26 17.74
N PRO A 874 -10.30 33.25 17.27
CA PRO A 874 -10.78 34.35 18.09
C PRO A 874 -11.92 33.92 19.05
N VAL A 875 -11.77 34.26 20.33
CA VAL A 875 -12.70 33.88 21.41
C VAL A 875 -13.86 34.88 21.51
N THR A 876 -14.98 34.56 20.86
CA THR A 876 -16.21 35.35 20.96
C THR A 876 -16.79 35.30 22.38
N THR A 877 -16.92 36.45 23.05
CA THR A 877 -17.34 36.53 24.46
C THR A 877 -18.86 36.53 24.71
N ASP A 878 -19.68 36.30 23.68
CA ASP A 878 -21.14 36.22 23.81
C ASP A 878 -21.60 34.85 24.32
N VAL A 879 -22.38 34.86 25.41
CA VAL A 879 -22.87 33.65 26.08
C VAL A 879 -24.16 33.16 25.43
N GLU A 880 -24.03 32.36 24.37
CA GLU A 880 -25.01 31.31 24.06
C GLU A 880 -24.39 29.91 24.19
N THR A 881 -25.20 28.87 23.99
CA THR A 881 -24.92 27.48 24.39
C THR A 881 -23.62 26.95 23.76
N PRO A 882 -22.75 26.20 24.50
CA PRO A 882 -21.58 25.56 23.89
C PRO A 882 -22.02 24.71 22.70
N ALA A 883 -21.28 24.80 21.59
CA ALA A 883 -21.64 24.16 20.34
C ALA A 883 -21.87 22.65 20.55
N VAL A 884 -23.13 22.23 20.46
CA VAL A 884 -23.50 20.82 20.58
C VAL A 884 -22.98 20.11 19.34
N ARG A 885 -21.88 19.36 19.49
CA ARG A 885 -21.38 18.47 18.43
C ARG A 885 -22.54 17.63 17.90
N PRO A 886 -22.74 17.53 16.58
CA PRO A 886 -23.84 16.75 16.02
C PRO A 886 -23.81 15.32 16.54
N VAL A 887 -24.92 14.82 17.08
CA VAL A 887 -25.00 13.44 17.60
C VAL A 887 -25.46 12.46 16.49
N SER A 888 -25.68 12.97 15.28
CA SER A 888 -26.14 12.25 14.09
C SER A 888 -25.81 13.02 12.81
N LEU A 889 -25.77 12.30 11.69
CA LEU A 889 -25.81 12.87 10.34
C LEU A 889 -27.20 13.50 10.09
N GLU A 890 -27.25 14.80 9.80
CA GLU A 890 -28.48 15.51 9.41
C GLU A 890 -28.26 16.36 8.15
N LEU A 891 -29.26 16.40 7.27
CA LEU A 891 -29.28 17.26 6.07
C LEU A 891 -30.32 18.37 6.30
N ALA A 892 -29.92 19.63 6.18
CA ALA A 892 -30.78 20.78 6.40
C ALA A 892 -31.57 21.18 5.15
N ASP A 893 -32.69 21.88 5.35
CA ASP A 893 -33.47 22.48 4.25
C ASP A 893 -32.59 23.44 3.43
N ALA A 894 -32.62 23.27 2.10
CA ALA A 894 -31.96 24.19 1.19
C ALA A 894 -32.53 25.62 1.33
N PHE A 895 -31.68 26.63 1.51
CA PHE A 895 -32.10 28.02 1.70
C PHE A 895 -31.28 29.00 0.85
N PRO A 896 -31.92 30.00 0.20
CA PRO A 896 -33.36 30.22 0.10
C PRO A 896 -34.06 29.20 -0.81
N ASN A 897 -35.27 28.75 -0.48
CA ASN A 897 -36.08 27.91 -1.36
C ASN A 897 -37.52 28.48 -1.46
N PRO A 898 -38.01 28.85 -2.67
CA PRO A 898 -37.34 28.80 -3.97
C PRO A 898 -36.14 29.74 -4.11
N PHE A 899 -35.09 29.29 -4.79
CA PHE A 899 -33.87 30.06 -5.04
C PHE A 899 -33.87 30.85 -6.34
N ASN A 900 -32.98 31.84 -6.45
CA ASN A 900 -32.75 32.63 -7.66
C ASN A 900 -31.43 33.45 -7.59
N PRO A 901 -30.33 33.07 -8.26
CA PRO A 901 -30.09 31.84 -9.02
C PRO A 901 -29.38 30.74 -8.21
N ARG A 902 -29.03 30.97 -6.93
CA ARG A 902 -28.30 30.04 -6.06
C ARG A 902 -29.00 29.77 -4.72
N THR A 903 -28.78 28.58 -4.15
CA THR A 903 -29.14 28.14 -2.80
C THR A 903 -27.92 27.63 -2.04
N THR A 904 -27.99 27.62 -0.72
CA THR A 904 -27.08 26.87 0.15
C THR A 904 -27.79 25.62 0.67
N ILE A 905 -27.07 24.51 0.80
CA ILE A 905 -27.50 23.26 1.44
C ILE A 905 -26.57 23.00 2.61
N GLY A 906 -27.09 23.02 3.84
CA GLY A 906 -26.32 22.70 5.04
C GLY A 906 -26.46 21.23 5.42
N PHE A 907 -25.45 20.66 6.09
CA PHE A 907 -25.52 19.32 6.70
C PHE A 907 -24.56 19.21 7.89
N SER A 908 -24.74 18.18 8.71
CA SER A 908 -23.93 17.96 9.91
C SER A 908 -23.35 16.55 9.94
N LEU A 909 -22.13 16.40 10.45
CA LEU A 909 -21.42 15.13 10.62
C LEU A 909 -21.11 14.89 12.10
N ALA A 910 -21.44 13.71 12.60
CA ALA A 910 -21.17 13.32 14.00
C ALA A 910 -19.75 12.79 14.24
N GLN A 911 -19.15 12.23 13.19
CA GLN A 911 -17.78 11.73 13.11
C GLN A 911 -17.23 12.14 11.74
N ALA A 912 -15.90 12.16 11.57
CA ALA A 912 -15.28 12.40 10.28
C ALA A 912 -15.50 11.21 9.33
N GLY A 913 -15.50 11.44 8.02
CA GLY A 913 -15.62 10.36 7.03
C GLY A 913 -15.86 10.86 5.59
N PRO A 914 -15.95 9.93 4.62
CA PRO A 914 -16.25 10.26 3.23
C PRO A 914 -17.67 10.82 3.08
N VAL A 915 -17.82 11.97 2.42
CA VAL A 915 -19.10 12.63 2.19
C VAL A 915 -19.34 12.85 0.71
N GLN A 916 -20.52 12.43 0.27
CA GLN A 916 -20.99 12.59 -1.10
C GLN A 916 -22.34 13.32 -1.12
N LEU A 917 -22.34 14.58 -1.59
CA LEU A 917 -23.55 15.41 -1.69
C LEU A 917 -23.93 15.61 -3.15
N ARG A 918 -25.03 14.97 -3.58
CA ARG A 918 -25.48 14.92 -4.98
C ARG A 918 -26.90 15.47 -5.16
N VAL A 919 -27.08 16.34 -6.14
CA VAL A 919 -28.36 16.96 -6.51
C VAL A 919 -28.97 16.22 -7.70
N TYR A 920 -30.23 15.83 -7.58
CA TYR A 920 -30.98 15.07 -8.60
C TYR A 920 -32.21 15.84 -9.11
N ASP A 921 -32.64 15.56 -10.34
CA ASP A 921 -33.90 16.08 -10.88
C ASP A 921 -35.11 15.22 -10.47
N ILE A 922 -36.32 15.70 -10.76
CA ILE A 922 -37.58 15.00 -10.45
C ILE A 922 -37.81 13.69 -11.24
N ALA A 923 -36.88 13.32 -12.13
CA ALA A 923 -36.85 12.04 -12.84
C ALA A 923 -35.72 11.13 -12.34
N GLY A 924 -35.01 11.49 -11.27
CA GLY A 924 -33.94 10.71 -10.66
C GLY A 924 -32.58 10.84 -11.34
N ARG A 925 -32.40 11.80 -12.26
CA ARG A 925 -31.12 11.99 -12.97
C ARG A 925 -30.21 12.92 -12.17
N LEU A 926 -28.93 12.58 -12.07
CA LEU A 926 -27.91 13.44 -11.45
C LEU A 926 -27.81 14.77 -12.20
N VAL A 927 -27.80 15.88 -11.46
CA VAL A 927 -27.70 17.26 -11.97
C VAL A 927 -26.34 17.86 -11.63
N SER A 928 -25.85 17.61 -10.42
CA SER A 928 -24.49 17.95 -9.98
C SER A 928 -24.11 17.10 -8.78
N THR A 929 -22.84 16.69 -8.70
CA THR A 929 -22.19 16.48 -7.40
C THR A 929 -21.77 17.86 -6.86
N LEU A 930 -21.82 18.06 -5.56
CA LEU A 930 -21.38 19.29 -4.87
C LEU A 930 -20.18 19.03 -3.94
N ILE A 931 -20.08 17.81 -3.41
CA ILE A 931 -19.02 17.31 -2.52
C ILE A 931 -18.85 15.81 -2.84
N ASP A 932 -17.62 15.34 -2.97
CA ASP A 932 -17.27 13.90 -3.11
C ASP A 932 -15.88 13.67 -2.49
N GLN A 933 -15.74 13.94 -1.17
CA GLN A 933 -14.45 13.94 -0.46
C GLN A 933 -14.61 13.64 1.04
N PRO A 934 -13.53 13.28 1.77
CA PRO A 934 -13.54 13.22 3.23
C PRO A 934 -13.82 14.59 3.86
N LEU A 935 -14.59 14.61 4.96
CA LEU A 935 -14.86 15.81 5.76
C LEU A 935 -14.81 15.50 7.26
N GLY A 936 -14.30 16.45 8.05
CA GLY A 936 -14.23 16.36 9.51
C GLY A 936 -15.59 16.45 10.21
N ALA A 937 -15.69 15.96 11.45
CA ALA A 937 -16.92 16.06 12.25
C ALA A 937 -17.29 17.54 12.50
N GLY A 938 -18.52 17.96 12.18
CA GLY A 938 -18.88 19.38 12.24
C GLY A 938 -20.17 19.76 11.50
N GLN A 939 -20.33 21.05 11.23
CA GLN A 939 -21.40 21.63 10.42
C GLN A 939 -20.82 22.13 9.10
N HIS A 940 -21.43 21.72 7.98
CA HIS A 940 -20.90 21.91 6.63
C HIS A 940 -21.95 22.54 5.72
N GLN A 941 -21.51 23.22 4.65
CA GLN A 941 -22.40 23.88 3.70
C GLN A 941 -21.89 23.78 2.26
N ALA A 942 -22.76 23.39 1.33
CA ALA A 942 -22.51 23.45 -0.10
C ALA A 942 -23.37 24.52 -0.79
N ARG A 943 -22.88 25.09 -1.89
CA ARG A 943 -23.61 26.07 -2.72
C ARG A 943 -24.02 25.42 -4.06
N PHE A 944 -25.22 25.71 -4.54
CA PHE A 944 -25.78 25.28 -5.83
C PHE A 944 -26.47 26.46 -6.53
#